data_AF-A0A497LD73-F1
#
_entry.id   AF-A0A497LD73-F1
#
_cell.length_a   1.000
_cell.length_b   1.000
_cell.length_c   1.000
_cell.angle_alpha   90.00
_cell.angle_beta   90.00
_cell.angle_gamma   90.00
#
_symmetry.space_group_name_H-M   'P 1'
#
loop_
_entity.id
_entity.type
_entity.pdbx_description
1 polymer ?
#
loop_
_entity_poly.entity_id
_entity_poly.type
_entity_poly.pdbx_seq_one_letter_code
_entity_poly.pdbx_strand_id
1 'polypeptide(L)'
;MRAAGAVCLLLLATLLATVFSPVGGITLASAQEGREPYRLRHEGGWLLVETDVVGLALNEHMPFFAWWYAKENNTVYVAHYKGLIEYHAWPNISLLCPHAWTSEIAKRLAEEIRYKPPEVDVGPLLSDLLAKVMALHVPVSEAELAEVEDALSSLATAIDQLREQALAQGDEELADELQELSASLADISSLIADLRDNPMDHKALGDLRQAVSELARDWYHFSEHMVMRERHRFEERFHKLKEVMEEAREEKLFHPPFFSFAEGEWEIDGPHDIKAPNGTVIGIWFTYKLVEVHNPAFKFAEDNIMIRCRLYFVPVQESVDGQLNYTVTRAELKQDFVVLSWRWNVDALKELAEELGISLGNLTSTEETGVALRLELLAMNASGLHIAGFLSGLEEPSELRDLLAGLAHEAKAIKEITLDACEELDDLAEEAIEALQEGATLDEIADLLQEMALVIENQLAALELHDSVLSKLEDEIAGLGQEEAINLTASIHDLLDEARDFLTTLNQTLAQAIQATDAAEAIAALASLRDQVSSFVSAFKTSAEDAVESIKDLAEELRETAARRCVMAHVRLGREEVDVRPDECMGREAPVRTRVGLREAFKVSFMTENATLAGWFKFVNASLVRYPNGTVEVMPVELAYLRTGRALHLFLIYGYFNGGSLEHDPSTGLDVPETAEAEPKYSVSAPTGGETSPVIQTTAPGGGPGPSPGPIAYLMTPQGLAIVAVGVVVVAVIIALARRRGRVVNIY
;
A
#
# COMPACT_ATOMS: atom_id res chain seq x y z
N MET A 1 86.32 31.56 -8.49
CA MET A 1 85.03 31.97 -9.07
C MET A 1 84.83 31.26 -10.38
N ARG A 2 83.65 30.62 -10.53
CA ARG A 2 83.07 29.96 -11.71
C ARG A 2 83.72 28.64 -12.14
N ALA A 3 83.00 27.58 -12.47
CA ALA A 3 81.59 27.20 -12.35
C ALA A 3 81.55 25.72 -12.79
N ALA A 4 81.01 24.79 -12.01
CA ALA A 4 79.62 24.31 -12.16
C ALA A 4 79.26 24.06 -13.64
N GLY A 5 79.50 22.84 -14.13
CA GLY A 5 79.12 22.46 -15.50
C GLY A 5 79.42 21.03 -15.98
N ALA A 6 80.26 20.23 -15.30
CA ALA A 6 80.72 18.95 -15.87
C ALA A 6 80.42 17.69 -15.03
N VAL A 7 79.72 17.79 -13.89
CA VAL A 7 79.52 16.64 -12.96
C VAL A 7 78.16 15.94 -13.14
N CYS A 8 77.23 16.48 -13.94
CA CYS A 8 75.89 15.89 -14.11
C CYS A 8 75.73 14.85 -15.24
N LEU A 9 76.77 14.52 -16.00
CA LEU A 9 76.67 13.53 -17.10
C LEU A 9 77.37 12.19 -16.84
N LEU A 10 78.12 12.05 -15.74
CA LEU A 10 78.80 10.80 -15.37
C LEU A 10 78.05 9.98 -14.30
N LEU A 11 77.06 10.57 -13.62
CA LEU A 11 76.24 9.90 -12.60
C LEU A 11 74.96 9.25 -13.13
N LEU A 12 74.57 9.53 -14.38
CA LEU A 12 73.38 8.92 -15.00
C LEU A 12 73.67 7.62 -15.78
N ALA A 13 74.95 7.26 -15.96
CA ALA A 13 75.34 6.11 -16.78
C ALA A 13 75.70 4.84 -15.97
N THR A 14 75.72 4.92 -14.63
CA THR A 14 76.04 3.77 -13.75
C THR A 14 74.82 3.12 -13.11
N LEU A 15 73.60 3.58 -13.42
CA LEU A 15 72.37 3.13 -12.74
C LEU A 15 71.48 2.19 -13.56
N LEU A 16 71.94 1.69 -14.71
CA LEU A 16 71.19 0.70 -15.49
C LEU A 16 72.13 -0.40 -15.99
N ALA A 17 71.88 -1.59 -15.45
CA ALA A 17 72.20 -2.90 -16.01
C ALA A 17 73.66 -3.38 -15.99
N THR A 18 74.05 -3.99 -14.87
CA THR A 18 74.58 -5.36 -14.93
C THR A 18 73.93 -6.22 -13.84
N VAL A 19 73.68 -7.46 -14.21
CA VAL A 19 72.71 -8.42 -13.68
C VAL A 19 73.47 -9.70 -13.27
N PHE A 20 72.92 -10.47 -12.30
CA PHE A 20 73.26 -11.86 -11.85
C PHE A 20 74.58 -12.05 -11.04
N SER A 21 74.70 -12.78 -9.91
CA SER A 21 73.85 -13.64 -9.05
C SER A 21 74.57 -13.82 -7.67
N PRO A 22 74.21 -14.81 -6.81
CA PRO A 22 73.38 -14.68 -5.61
C PRO A 22 74.20 -14.83 -4.30
N VAL A 23 73.55 -14.63 -3.15
CA VAL A 23 73.68 -15.38 -1.87
C VAL A 23 73.38 -14.44 -0.70
N GLY A 24 72.40 -14.85 0.11
CA GLY A 24 72.03 -14.19 1.36
C GLY A 24 70.52 -13.98 1.47
N GLY A 25 69.74 -15.07 1.38
CA GLY A 25 68.33 -15.02 1.71
C GLY A 25 68.17 -14.60 3.17
N ILE A 26 67.72 -13.37 3.38
CA ILE A 26 67.03 -13.00 4.61
C ILE A 26 65.59 -13.40 4.37
N THR A 27 65.21 -14.51 5.00
CA THR A 27 63.83 -14.91 5.25
C THR A 27 63.06 -13.71 5.79
N LEU A 28 62.31 -13.03 4.93
CA LEU A 28 61.17 -12.23 5.35
C LEU A 28 60.19 -13.21 5.98
N ALA A 29 59.84 -12.92 7.22
CA ALA A 29 59.02 -13.73 8.10
C ALA A 29 57.88 -14.42 7.34
N SER A 30 57.99 -15.74 7.24
CA SER A 30 56.88 -16.62 6.94
C SER A 30 55.83 -16.48 8.04
N ALA A 31 54.57 -16.41 7.62
CA ALA A 31 53.41 -16.89 8.35
C ALA A 31 53.24 -16.40 9.79
N GLN A 32 52.31 -15.45 9.99
CA GLN A 32 51.42 -15.57 11.15
C GLN A 32 50.55 -16.81 10.93
N GLU A 33 51.04 -17.96 11.33
CA GLU A 33 50.21 -19.12 11.64
C GLU A 33 49.39 -18.81 12.91
N GLY A 34 48.07 -19.02 12.83
CA GLY A 34 47.34 -19.59 13.96
C GLY A 34 46.29 -18.74 14.68
N ARG A 35 45.70 -17.69 14.08
CA ARG A 35 44.42 -17.17 14.60
C ARG A 35 43.36 -17.27 13.51
N GLU A 36 42.33 -18.07 13.76
CA GLU A 36 41.16 -18.10 12.89
C GLU A 36 40.59 -16.68 12.74
N PRO A 37 40.20 -16.27 11.52
CA PRO A 37 39.79 -14.89 11.25
C PRO A 37 38.51 -14.47 11.98
N TYR A 38 37.74 -15.44 12.46
CA TYR A 38 36.56 -15.26 13.29
C TYR A 38 36.39 -16.45 14.26
N ARG A 39 35.54 -16.28 15.27
CA ARG A 39 35.09 -17.35 16.17
C ARG A 39 33.58 -17.51 16.07
N LEU A 40 33.11 -18.74 16.15
CA LEU A 40 31.70 -19.10 16.04
C LEU A 40 31.22 -19.80 17.31
N ARG A 41 30.05 -19.41 17.82
CA ARG A 41 29.43 -19.99 19.03
C ARG A 41 27.92 -20.05 18.88
N HIS A 42 27.31 -21.16 19.31
CA HIS A 42 25.86 -21.29 19.41
C HIS A 42 25.46 -21.20 20.88
N GLU A 43 24.49 -20.36 21.20
CA GLU A 43 24.06 -20.13 22.57
C GLU A 43 22.61 -19.64 22.63
N GLY A 44 21.71 -20.45 23.22
CA GLY A 44 20.34 -20.03 23.52
C GLY A 44 19.51 -19.60 22.31
N GLY A 45 19.62 -20.30 21.17
CA GLY A 45 18.92 -19.93 19.93
C GLY A 45 19.61 -18.82 19.13
N TRP A 46 20.85 -18.47 19.50
CA TRP A 46 21.65 -17.48 18.80
C TRP A 46 22.94 -18.08 18.26
N LEU A 47 23.26 -17.73 17.02
CA LEU A 47 24.55 -17.93 16.39
C LEU A 47 25.40 -16.65 16.53
N LEU A 48 26.47 -16.72 17.31
CA LEU A 48 27.41 -15.63 17.55
C LEU A 48 28.66 -15.77 16.68
N VAL A 49 28.96 -14.74 15.91
CA VAL A 49 30.18 -14.59 15.11
C VAL A 49 31.01 -13.44 15.68
N GLU A 50 32.26 -13.70 16.03
CA GLU A 50 33.15 -12.69 16.60
C GLU A 50 34.44 -12.56 15.77
N THR A 51 34.65 -11.39 15.19
CA THR A 51 35.88 -11.02 14.45
C THR A 51 36.81 -10.19 15.33
N ASP A 52 37.90 -9.67 14.77
CA ASP A 52 38.79 -8.72 15.46
C ASP A 52 38.20 -7.29 15.60
N VAL A 53 37.13 -6.98 14.84
CA VAL A 53 36.49 -5.65 14.81
C VAL A 53 35.04 -5.69 15.26
N VAL A 54 34.23 -6.59 14.71
CA VAL A 54 32.77 -6.69 14.98
C VAL A 54 32.40 -8.02 15.61
N GLY A 55 31.51 -7.95 16.60
CA GLY A 55 30.73 -9.10 17.04
C GLY A 55 29.32 -9.02 16.45
N LEU A 56 28.79 -10.16 16.04
CA LEU A 56 27.48 -10.33 15.41
C LEU A 56 26.76 -11.47 16.13
N ALA A 57 25.48 -11.29 16.43
CA ALA A 57 24.58 -12.33 16.90
C ALA A 57 23.40 -12.43 15.92
N LEU A 58 23.07 -13.66 15.57
CA LEU A 58 22.05 -14.04 14.59
C LEU A 58 21.05 -14.94 15.29
N ASN A 59 19.78 -14.55 15.35
CA ASN A 59 18.74 -15.43 15.89
C ASN A 59 18.53 -16.61 14.94
N GLU A 60 18.47 -17.84 15.44
CA GLU A 60 18.42 -19.05 14.61
C GLU A 60 17.04 -19.33 13.99
N HIS A 61 16.00 -18.63 14.42
CA HIS A 61 14.60 -18.91 14.10
C HIS A 61 13.90 -17.78 13.35
N MET A 62 14.46 -16.57 13.31
CA MET A 62 13.91 -15.43 12.59
C MET A 62 14.99 -14.41 12.21
N PRO A 63 14.75 -13.50 11.25
CA PRO A 63 15.76 -12.54 10.82
C PRO A 63 15.93 -11.37 11.82
N PHE A 64 16.63 -11.66 12.92
CA PHE A 64 16.99 -10.73 13.97
C PHE A 64 18.51 -10.71 14.14
N PHE A 65 19.10 -9.54 13.88
CA PHE A 65 20.52 -9.27 13.94
C PHE A 65 20.87 -8.34 15.10
N ALA A 66 21.93 -8.66 15.82
CA ALA A 66 22.57 -7.74 16.76
C ALA A 66 24.06 -7.62 16.48
N TRP A 67 24.62 -6.41 16.54
CA TRP A 67 26.04 -6.20 16.33
C TRP A 67 26.65 -5.21 17.33
N TRP A 68 27.94 -5.34 17.58
CA TRP A 68 28.69 -4.47 18.50
C TRP A 68 30.16 -4.37 18.12
N TYR A 69 30.84 -3.36 18.66
CA TYR A 69 32.29 -3.23 18.49
C TYR A 69 33.02 -4.24 19.38
N ALA A 70 33.81 -5.15 18.78
CA ALA A 70 34.45 -6.26 19.51
C ALA A 70 35.41 -5.79 20.61
N LYS A 71 35.98 -4.58 20.47
CA LYS A 71 36.87 -3.99 21.50
C LYS A 71 36.12 -3.25 22.60
N GLU A 72 34.87 -2.86 22.36
CA GLU A 72 34.01 -2.17 23.32
C GLU A 72 32.55 -2.63 23.15
N ASN A 73 32.16 -3.64 23.93
CA ASN A 73 30.85 -4.29 23.84
C ASN A 73 29.79 -3.70 24.79
N ASN A 74 29.98 -2.45 25.25
CA ASN A 74 29.03 -1.77 26.14
C ASN A 74 27.74 -1.38 25.40
N THR A 75 27.80 -1.19 24.09
CA THR A 75 26.64 -0.86 23.25
C THR A 75 26.41 -1.95 22.23
N VAL A 76 25.20 -2.48 22.19
CA VAL A 76 24.74 -3.45 21.19
C VAL A 76 23.69 -2.77 20.33
N TYR A 77 23.84 -2.86 19.02
CA TYR A 77 22.91 -2.36 18.03
C TYR A 77 22.07 -3.52 17.51
N VAL A 78 20.80 -3.28 17.22
CA VAL A 78 19.85 -4.29 16.77
C VAL A 78 19.15 -3.84 15.50
N ALA A 79 18.96 -4.80 14.59
CA ALA A 79 18.03 -4.72 13.47
C ALA A 79 17.16 -5.97 13.51
N HIS A 80 15.88 -5.79 13.78
CA HIS A 80 14.90 -6.87 13.85
C HIS A 80 13.92 -6.73 12.68
N TYR A 81 13.95 -7.66 11.73
CA TYR A 81 13.05 -7.66 10.57
C TYR A 81 11.71 -8.24 11.02
N LYS A 82 10.66 -7.42 10.94
CA LYS A 82 9.34 -7.73 11.51
C LYS A 82 8.42 -8.44 10.53
N GLY A 83 8.48 -8.08 9.25
CA GLY A 83 7.55 -8.62 8.27
C GLY A 83 7.38 -7.77 7.03
N LEU A 84 6.42 -8.17 6.20
CA LEU A 84 6.03 -7.49 4.97
C LEU A 84 4.59 -6.99 5.06
N ILE A 85 4.36 -5.78 4.57
CA ILE A 85 3.05 -5.15 4.48
C ILE A 85 2.73 -4.93 3.00
N GLU A 86 1.77 -5.66 2.44
CA GLU A 86 1.14 -5.27 1.19
C GLU A 86 0.26 -4.05 1.43
N TYR A 87 0.52 -2.97 0.70
CA TYR A 87 -0.18 -1.70 0.86
C TYR A 87 -0.84 -1.26 -0.44
N HIS A 88 -1.86 -0.43 -0.30
CA HIS A 88 -2.54 0.29 -1.37
C HIS A 88 -2.70 1.76 -0.96
N ALA A 89 -2.52 2.69 -1.90
CA ALA A 89 -2.71 4.12 -1.72
C ALA A 89 -1.83 4.77 -0.64
N TRP A 90 -0.62 4.24 -0.39
CA TRP A 90 0.38 4.96 0.40
C TRP A 90 0.92 6.16 -0.43
N PRO A 91 1.11 7.37 0.15
CA PRO A 91 1.08 7.71 1.57
C PRO A 91 -0.28 8.19 2.09
N ASN A 92 -1.39 8.04 1.35
CA ASN A 92 -2.73 8.47 1.81
C ASN A 92 -3.30 7.53 2.87
N ILE A 93 -3.09 6.22 2.71
CA ILE A 93 -3.40 5.18 3.69
C ILE A 93 -2.11 4.83 4.46
N SER A 94 -2.23 4.70 5.78
CA SER A 94 -1.09 4.32 6.64
C SER A 94 -0.70 2.87 6.44
N LEU A 95 0.61 2.58 6.44
CA LEU A 95 1.15 1.22 6.45
C LEU A 95 0.76 0.43 7.71
N LEU A 96 0.34 1.12 8.78
CA LEU A 96 -0.13 0.50 10.02
C LEU A 96 -1.62 0.13 9.99
N CYS A 97 -2.37 0.61 8.99
CA CYS A 97 -3.77 0.25 8.75
C CYS A 97 -3.89 -0.50 7.42
N PRO A 98 -3.23 -1.66 7.25
CA PRO A 98 -3.09 -2.29 5.95
C PRO A 98 -4.41 -2.92 5.44
N HIS A 99 -5.47 -2.93 6.24
CA HIS A 99 -6.82 -3.32 5.84
C HIS A 99 -7.70 -2.13 5.40
N ALA A 100 -7.28 -0.89 5.63
CA ALA A 100 -8.10 0.30 5.35
C ALA A 100 -8.40 0.53 3.84
N TRP A 101 -7.72 -0.18 2.93
CA TRP A 101 -8.09 -0.13 1.52
C TRP A 101 -9.40 -0.87 1.22
N THR A 102 -9.86 -1.76 2.11
CA THR A 102 -11.15 -2.47 1.93
C THR A 102 -12.35 -1.56 2.12
N SER A 103 -12.30 -0.62 3.08
CA SER A 103 -13.30 0.44 3.21
C SER A 103 -13.24 1.41 2.03
N GLU A 104 -12.05 1.71 1.51
CA GLU A 104 -11.89 2.51 0.29
C GLU A 104 -12.46 1.82 -0.95
N ILE A 105 -12.34 0.48 -1.06
CA ILE A 105 -13.03 -0.30 -2.09
C ILE A 105 -14.54 -0.16 -1.95
N ALA A 106 -15.08 -0.39 -0.75
CA ALA A 106 -16.51 -0.29 -0.49
C ALA A 106 -17.04 1.12 -0.83
N LYS A 107 -16.33 2.15 -0.38
CA LYS A 107 -16.64 3.55 -0.67
C LYS A 107 -16.61 3.83 -2.17
N ARG A 108 -15.51 3.54 -2.87
CA ARG A 108 -15.38 3.82 -4.32
C ARG A 108 -16.33 3.02 -5.18
N LEU A 109 -16.64 1.79 -4.79
CA LEU A 109 -17.71 1.04 -5.43
C LEU A 109 -19.04 1.77 -5.23
N ALA A 110 -19.33 2.25 -4.02
CA ALA A 110 -20.51 3.09 -3.80
C ALA A 110 -20.49 4.36 -4.67
N GLU A 111 -19.33 4.99 -4.90
CA GLU A 111 -19.22 6.18 -5.78
C GLU A 111 -19.34 5.89 -7.27
N GLU A 112 -18.82 4.75 -7.75
CA GLU A 112 -18.96 4.33 -9.16
C GLU A 112 -20.38 3.87 -9.47
N ILE A 113 -21.09 3.36 -8.47
CA ILE A 113 -22.50 2.96 -8.59
C ILE A 113 -23.45 4.07 -8.10
N ARG A 114 -22.95 5.20 -7.56
CA ARG A 114 -23.77 6.38 -7.26
C ARG A 114 -24.48 6.80 -8.53
N TYR A 115 -25.81 6.92 -8.45
CA TYR A 115 -26.64 7.46 -9.52
C TYR A 115 -26.03 8.79 -9.98
N LYS A 116 -25.53 8.81 -11.22
CA LYS A 116 -25.17 10.06 -11.88
C LYS A 116 -26.45 10.57 -12.50
N PRO A 117 -27.05 11.66 -11.99
CA PRO A 117 -28.17 12.26 -12.70
C PRO A 117 -27.71 12.53 -14.12
N PRO A 118 -28.56 12.30 -15.12
CA PRO A 118 -28.17 12.52 -16.49
C PRO A 118 -27.63 13.95 -16.66
N GLU A 119 -26.60 14.12 -17.50
CA GLU A 119 -25.98 15.45 -17.76
C GLU A 119 -26.99 16.49 -18.29
N VAL A 120 -28.17 16.01 -18.71
CA VAL A 120 -29.25 16.80 -19.26
C VAL A 120 -30.38 16.91 -18.24
N ASP A 121 -30.55 18.12 -17.69
CA ASP A 121 -31.53 18.38 -16.64
C ASP A 121 -32.91 18.72 -17.22
N VAL A 122 -33.76 17.71 -17.32
CA VAL A 122 -35.12 17.81 -17.90
C VAL A 122 -36.10 18.49 -16.93
N GLY A 123 -35.90 18.35 -15.62
CA GLY A 123 -36.80 18.89 -14.59
C GLY A 123 -37.00 20.41 -14.66
N PRO A 124 -35.92 21.22 -14.76
CA PRO A 124 -36.02 22.67 -14.94
C PRO A 124 -36.68 23.08 -16.25
N LEU A 125 -36.41 22.37 -17.35
CA LEU A 125 -37.01 22.65 -18.66
C LEU A 125 -38.51 22.38 -18.66
N LEU A 126 -38.93 21.28 -18.03
CA LEU A 126 -40.33 20.93 -17.85
C LEU A 126 -41.04 21.92 -16.91
N SER A 127 -40.38 22.35 -15.85
CA SER A 127 -40.90 23.37 -14.92
C SER A 127 -41.10 24.72 -15.60
N ASP A 128 -40.17 25.14 -16.47
CA ASP A 128 -40.31 26.37 -17.27
C ASP A 128 -41.48 26.27 -18.26
N LEU A 129 -41.60 25.14 -18.97
CA LEU A 129 -42.73 24.87 -19.87
C LEU A 129 -44.07 24.93 -19.13
N LEU A 130 -44.16 24.25 -17.98
CA LEU A 130 -45.36 24.24 -17.13
C LEU A 130 -45.72 25.65 -16.68
N ALA A 131 -44.76 26.43 -16.17
CA ALA A 131 -44.98 27.79 -15.72
C ALA A 131 -45.50 28.71 -16.86
N LYS A 132 -44.88 28.64 -18.04
CA LYS A 132 -45.28 29.41 -19.22
C LYS A 132 -46.69 29.07 -19.67
N VAL A 133 -47.05 27.79 -19.72
CA VAL A 133 -48.38 27.33 -20.13
C VAL A 133 -49.47 27.69 -19.12
N MET A 134 -49.17 27.62 -17.82
CA MET A 134 -50.11 28.04 -16.78
C MET A 134 -50.34 29.55 -16.75
N ALA A 135 -49.36 30.35 -17.17
CA ALA A 135 -49.45 31.80 -17.25
C ALA A 135 -50.27 32.34 -18.44
N LEU A 136 -50.62 31.49 -19.42
CA LEU A 136 -51.41 31.90 -20.59
C LEU A 136 -52.84 32.29 -20.21
N HIS A 137 -53.39 33.32 -20.84
CA HIS A 137 -54.78 33.75 -20.68
C HIS A 137 -55.41 34.02 -22.04
N VAL A 138 -56.72 33.81 -22.18
CA VAL A 138 -57.45 34.10 -23.43
C VAL A 138 -57.75 35.60 -23.55
N PRO A 139 -57.52 36.25 -24.71
CA PRO A 139 -56.89 35.72 -25.92
C PRO A 139 -55.39 35.46 -25.77
N VAL A 140 -54.92 34.30 -26.21
CA VAL A 140 -53.49 33.96 -26.17
C VAL A 140 -52.75 34.70 -27.29
N SER A 141 -51.66 35.40 -26.97
CA SER A 141 -50.89 36.12 -27.99
C SER A 141 -49.89 35.21 -28.72
N GLU A 142 -49.58 35.56 -29.97
CA GLU A 142 -48.61 34.80 -30.77
C GLU A 142 -47.19 34.84 -30.18
N ALA A 143 -46.85 35.92 -29.46
CA ALA A 143 -45.58 36.00 -28.73
C ALA A 143 -45.52 35.01 -27.56
N GLU A 144 -46.59 34.86 -26.79
CA GLU A 144 -46.66 33.89 -25.70
C GLU A 144 -46.61 32.44 -26.22
N LEU A 145 -47.28 32.14 -27.34
CA LEU A 145 -47.20 30.82 -27.97
C LEU A 145 -45.78 30.51 -28.48
N ALA A 146 -45.06 31.49 -29.03
CA ALA A 146 -43.68 31.30 -29.48
C ALA A 146 -42.73 30.99 -28.31
N GLU A 147 -42.93 31.59 -27.14
CA GLU A 147 -42.15 31.26 -25.94
C GLU A 147 -42.42 29.84 -25.42
N VAL A 148 -43.67 29.38 -25.50
CA VAL A 148 -44.03 28.00 -25.13
C VAL A 148 -43.42 26.99 -26.11
N GLU A 149 -43.40 27.29 -27.41
CA GLU A 149 -42.75 26.43 -28.42
C GLU A 149 -41.24 26.32 -28.23
N ASP A 150 -40.56 27.41 -27.84
CA ASP A 150 -39.12 27.41 -27.58
C ASP A 150 -38.77 26.53 -26.35
N ALA A 151 -39.57 26.65 -25.28
CA ALA A 151 -39.46 25.80 -24.10
C ALA A 151 -39.72 24.32 -24.45
N LEU A 152 -40.77 24.04 -25.24
CA LEU A 152 -41.09 22.69 -25.70
C LEU A 152 -39.97 22.10 -26.57
N SER A 153 -39.37 22.88 -27.46
CA SER A 153 -38.25 22.44 -28.31
C SER A 153 -36.99 22.13 -27.50
N SER A 154 -36.73 22.92 -26.45
CA SER A 154 -35.61 22.69 -25.53
C SER A 154 -35.80 21.40 -24.75
N LEU A 155 -37.02 21.18 -24.24
CA LEU A 155 -37.41 19.94 -23.55
C LEU A 155 -37.32 18.70 -24.46
N ALA A 156 -37.80 18.80 -25.70
CA ALA A 156 -37.71 17.71 -26.68
C ALA A 156 -36.26 17.33 -26.99
N THR A 157 -35.39 18.34 -27.17
CA THR A 157 -33.96 18.12 -27.40
C THR A 157 -33.32 17.40 -26.22
N ALA A 158 -33.69 17.78 -25.00
CA ALA A 158 -33.19 17.16 -23.79
C ALA A 158 -33.61 15.68 -23.67
N ILE A 159 -34.89 15.38 -23.89
CA ILE A 159 -35.43 14.00 -23.87
C ILE A 159 -34.79 13.13 -24.97
N ASP A 160 -34.58 13.67 -26.18
CA ASP A 160 -33.89 12.94 -27.25
C ASP A 160 -32.42 12.65 -26.92
N GLN A 161 -31.71 13.58 -26.28
CA GLN A 161 -30.33 13.36 -25.83
C GLN A 161 -30.25 12.24 -24.78
N LEU A 162 -31.18 12.21 -23.82
CA LEU A 162 -31.27 11.10 -22.87
C LEU A 162 -31.52 9.77 -23.56
N ARG A 163 -32.39 9.75 -24.58
CA ARG A 163 -32.69 8.52 -25.33
C ARG A 163 -31.46 8.01 -26.07
N GLU A 164 -30.69 8.90 -26.68
CA GLU A 164 -29.43 8.53 -27.35
C GLU A 164 -28.39 7.98 -26.36
N GLN A 165 -28.30 8.53 -25.14
CA GLN A 165 -27.45 8.01 -24.07
C GLN A 165 -27.87 6.61 -23.64
N ALA A 166 -29.17 6.38 -23.43
CA ALA A 166 -29.72 5.07 -23.07
C ALA A 166 -29.37 3.99 -24.13
N LEU A 167 -29.56 4.30 -25.42
CA LEU A 167 -29.21 3.41 -26.52
C LEU A 167 -27.71 3.12 -26.58
N ALA A 168 -26.85 4.12 -26.32
CA ALA A 168 -25.40 3.94 -26.29
C ALA A 168 -24.94 3.03 -25.13
N GLN A 169 -25.68 3.02 -24.03
CA GLN A 169 -25.47 2.15 -22.87
C GLN A 169 -26.11 0.76 -23.04
N GLY A 170 -26.85 0.53 -24.12
CA GLY A 170 -27.54 -0.74 -24.40
C GLY A 170 -28.84 -0.91 -23.62
N ASP A 171 -29.41 0.17 -23.09
CA ASP A 171 -30.63 0.15 -22.31
C ASP A 171 -31.87 0.40 -23.21
N GLU A 172 -32.31 -0.66 -23.89
CA GLU A 172 -33.41 -0.61 -24.86
C GLU A 172 -34.76 -0.24 -24.22
N GLU A 173 -35.02 -0.72 -23.00
CA GLU A 173 -36.25 -0.45 -22.24
C GLU A 173 -36.34 1.03 -21.86
N LEU A 174 -35.23 1.63 -21.39
CA LEU A 174 -35.16 3.05 -21.09
C LEU A 174 -35.36 3.91 -22.35
N ALA A 175 -34.80 3.47 -23.47
CA ALA A 175 -34.95 4.16 -24.74
C ALA A 175 -36.41 4.15 -25.24
N ASP A 176 -37.14 3.07 -25.01
CA ASP A 176 -38.57 2.93 -25.35
C ASP A 176 -39.44 3.85 -24.48
N GLU A 177 -39.21 3.92 -23.16
CA GLU A 177 -39.95 4.82 -22.25
C GLU A 177 -39.72 6.31 -22.61
N LEU A 178 -38.47 6.70 -22.93
CA LEU A 178 -38.16 8.06 -23.41
C LEU A 178 -38.80 8.37 -24.77
N GLN A 179 -39.01 7.36 -25.60
CA GLN A 179 -39.74 7.50 -26.86
C GLN A 179 -41.23 7.78 -26.62
N GLU A 180 -41.84 7.18 -25.60
CA GLU A 180 -43.24 7.48 -25.22
C GLU A 180 -43.39 8.92 -24.72
N LEU A 181 -42.47 9.41 -23.87
CA LEU A 181 -42.44 10.81 -23.44
C LEU A 181 -42.25 11.77 -24.63
N SER A 182 -41.41 11.40 -25.61
CA SER A 182 -41.26 12.18 -26.83
C SER A 182 -42.55 12.23 -27.68
N ALA A 183 -43.41 11.22 -27.61
CA ALA A 183 -44.70 11.23 -28.31
C ALA A 183 -45.67 12.24 -27.67
N SER A 184 -45.70 12.31 -26.33
CA SER A 184 -46.52 13.29 -25.58
C SER A 184 -46.14 14.74 -25.91
N LEU A 185 -44.86 15.02 -26.18
CA LEU A 185 -44.41 16.34 -26.66
C LEU A 185 -44.99 16.71 -28.03
N ALA A 186 -45.15 15.73 -28.93
CA ALA A 186 -45.75 15.96 -30.25
C ALA A 186 -47.24 16.32 -30.16
N ASP A 187 -47.96 15.71 -29.21
CA ASP A 187 -49.37 16.02 -28.94
C ASP A 187 -49.52 17.45 -28.38
N ILE A 188 -48.64 17.87 -27.47
CA ILE A 188 -48.58 19.26 -26.95
C ILE A 188 -48.31 20.25 -28.10
N SER A 189 -47.39 19.92 -29.01
CA SER A 189 -47.09 20.74 -30.19
C SER A 189 -48.34 20.95 -31.08
N SER A 190 -49.16 19.90 -31.26
CA SER A 190 -50.41 20.00 -32.01
C SER A 190 -51.43 20.93 -31.32
N LEU A 191 -51.56 20.85 -29.99
CA LEU A 191 -52.48 21.71 -29.23
C LEU A 191 -52.08 23.19 -29.28
N ILE A 192 -50.79 23.48 -29.33
CA ILE A 192 -50.27 24.84 -29.56
C ILE A 192 -50.68 25.37 -30.94
N ALA A 193 -50.60 24.52 -31.98
CA ALA A 193 -51.02 24.90 -33.33
C ALA A 193 -52.53 25.19 -33.42
N ASP A 194 -53.36 24.39 -32.75
CA ASP A 194 -54.81 24.60 -32.68
C ASP A 194 -55.16 25.94 -31.99
N LEU A 195 -54.45 26.29 -30.90
CA LEU A 195 -54.59 27.58 -30.21
C LEU A 195 -54.12 28.77 -31.06
N ARG A 196 -53.12 28.57 -31.92
CA ARG A 196 -52.67 29.59 -32.88
C ARG A 196 -53.74 29.88 -33.93
N ASP A 197 -54.43 28.84 -34.42
CA ASP A 197 -55.51 28.98 -35.38
C ASP A 197 -56.79 29.60 -34.75
N ASN A 198 -57.02 29.37 -33.46
CA ASN A 198 -58.12 29.99 -32.70
C ASN A 198 -57.69 30.51 -31.31
N PRO A 199 -57.12 31.72 -31.21
CA PRO A 199 -56.59 32.28 -29.95
C PRO A 199 -57.64 32.53 -28.85
N MET A 200 -58.93 32.43 -29.19
CA MET A 200 -60.06 32.62 -28.28
C MET A 200 -60.56 31.30 -27.66
N ASP A 201 -59.93 30.16 -28.00
CA ASP A 201 -60.41 28.85 -27.62
C ASP A 201 -60.03 28.48 -26.18
N HIS A 202 -60.96 28.75 -25.26
CA HIS A 202 -60.83 28.34 -23.85
C HIS A 202 -60.69 26.83 -23.66
N LYS A 203 -61.24 26.02 -24.57
CA LYS A 203 -61.18 24.57 -24.47
C LYS A 203 -59.78 24.09 -24.87
N ALA A 204 -59.26 24.57 -26.00
CA ALA A 204 -57.90 24.21 -26.44
C ALA A 204 -56.83 24.65 -25.42
N LEU A 205 -57.01 25.78 -24.73
CA LEU A 205 -56.13 26.20 -23.63
C LEU A 205 -56.23 25.27 -22.40
N GLY A 206 -57.44 24.79 -22.10
CA GLY A 206 -57.64 23.78 -21.05
C GLY A 206 -56.98 22.46 -21.39
N ASP A 207 -57.15 21.98 -22.62
CA ASP A 207 -56.57 20.73 -23.12
C ASP A 207 -55.03 20.82 -23.13
N LEU A 208 -54.44 21.96 -23.53
CA LEU A 208 -52.98 22.20 -23.47
C LEU A 208 -52.44 22.16 -22.03
N ARG A 209 -53.11 22.82 -21.08
CA ARG A 209 -52.71 22.81 -19.66
C ARG A 209 -52.76 21.41 -19.06
N GLN A 210 -53.78 20.64 -19.43
CA GLN A 210 -53.91 19.26 -18.99
C GLN A 210 -52.77 18.41 -19.56
N ALA A 211 -52.49 18.48 -20.86
CA ALA A 211 -51.44 17.70 -21.51
C ALA A 211 -50.04 17.97 -20.92
N VAL A 212 -49.72 19.24 -20.62
CA VAL A 212 -48.43 19.60 -19.99
C VAL A 212 -48.34 19.14 -18.53
N SER A 213 -49.47 19.12 -17.82
CA SER A 213 -49.52 18.58 -16.45
C SER A 213 -49.39 17.06 -16.41
N GLU A 214 -49.99 16.37 -17.39
CA GLU A 214 -49.85 14.92 -17.58
C GLU A 214 -48.41 14.57 -17.93
N LEU A 215 -47.79 15.28 -18.88
CA LEU A 215 -46.36 15.12 -19.20
C LEU A 215 -45.47 15.33 -17.97
N ALA A 216 -45.77 16.33 -17.14
CA ALA A 216 -44.98 16.57 -15.93
C ALA A 216 -45.08 15.42 -14.93
N ARG A 217 -46.27 14.82 -14.81
CA ARG A 217 -46.51 13.65 -13.98
C ARG A 217 -45.83 12.39 -14.54
N ASP A 218 -45.91 12.19 -15.85
CA ASP A 218 -45.30 11.05 -16.52
C ASP A 218 -43.77 11.14 -16.44
N TRP A 219 -43.18 12.34 -16.59
CA TRP A 219 -41.76 12.57 -16.34
C TRP A 219 -41.37 12.28 -14.89
N TYR A 220 -42.17 12.72 -13.92
CA TYR A 220 -41.91 12.45 -12.50
C TYR A 220 -41.86 10.94 -12.23
N HIS A 221 -42.88 10.19 -12.66
CA HIS A 221 -42.90 8.73 -12.52
C HIS A 221 -41.77 8.02 -13.27
N PHE A 222 -41.44 8.51 -14.47
CA PHE A 222 -40.31 8.00 -15.23
C PHE A 222 -38.98 8.25 -14.52
N SER A 223 -38.79 9.44 -13.94
CA SER A 223 -37.58 9.77 -13.18
C SER A 223 -37.44 8.93 -11.90
N GLU A 224 -38.54 8.64 -11.20
CA GLU A 224 -38.56 7.69 -10.09
C GLU A 224 -38.19 6.27 -10.55
N HIS A 225 -38.74 5.79 -11.67
CA HIS A 225 -38.45 4.46 -12.21
C HIS A 225 -36.98 4.31 -12.63
N MET A 226 -36.41 5.35 -13.25
CA MET A 226 -35.00 5.46 -13.60
C MET A 226 -34.08 5.34 -12.38
N VAL A 227 -34.37 6.07 -11.30
CA VAL A 227 -33.62 6.01 -10.05
C VAL A 227 -33.74 4.62 -9.42
N MET A 228 -34.95 4.06 -9.34
CA MET A 228 -35.21 2.71 -8.83
C MET A 228 -34.49 1.61 -9.60
N ARG A 229 -34.33 1.76 -10.92
CA ARG A 229 -33.65 0.78 -11.78
C ARG A 229 -32.13 0.80 -11.58
N GLU A 230 -31.54 1.99 -11.50
CA GLU A 230 -30.12 2.11 -11.15
C GLU A 230 -29.85 1.62 -9.72
N ARG A 231 -30.79 1.83 -8.80
CA ARG A 231 -30.75 1.27 -7.45
C ARG A 231 -30.85 -0.26 -7.42
N HIS A 232 -31.78 -0.88 -8.14
CA HIS A 232 -31.83 -2.35 -8.22
C HIS A 232 -30.54 -2.93 -8.82
N ARG A 233 -29.97 -2.23 -9.81
CA ARG A 233 -28.67 -2.59 -10.40
C ARG A 233 -27.53 -2.42 -9.39
N PHE A 234 -27.61 -1.44 -8.49
CA PHE A 234 -26.70 -1.27 -7.36
C PHE A 234 -26.82 -2.44 -6.39
N GLU A 235 -28.02 -2.69 -5.88
CA GLU A 235 -28.28 -3.71 -4.86
C GLU A 235 -27.84 -5.10 -5.37
N GLU A 236 -28.14 -5.42 -6.64
CA GLU A 236 -27.70 -6.66 -7.27
C GLU A 236 -26.17 -6.76 -7.38
N ARG A 237 -25.49 -5.67 -7.79
CA ARG A 237 -24.02 -5.65 -7.91
C ARG A 237 -23.30 -5.67 -6.57
N PHE A 238 -23.82 -4.94 -5.58
CA PHE A 238 -23.26 -4.89 -4.23
C PHE A 238 -23.48 -6.22 -3.51
N HIS A 239 -24.68 -6.80 -3.60
CA HIS A 239 -24.94 -8.13 -3.07
C HIS A 239 -24.05 -9.18 -3.72
N LYS A 240 -23.89 -9.14 -5.05
CA LYS A 240 -22.97 -10.03 -5.78
C LYS A 240 -21.52 -9.82 -5.34
N LEU A 241 -21.08 -8.58 -5.10
CA LEU A 241 -19.74 -8.32 -4.58
C LEU A 241 -19.59 -8.86 -3.14
N LYS A 242 -20.60 -8.71 -2.29
CA LYS A 242 -20.59 -9.27 -0.92
C LYS A 242 -20.50 -10.80 -0.95
N GLU A 243 -21.33 -11.45 -1.74
CA GLU A 243 -21.27 -12.92 -1.95
C GLU A 243 -19.87 -13.34 -2.42
N VAL A 244 -19.29 -12.56 -3.33
CA VAL A 244 -17.96 -12.78 -3.89
C VAL A 244 -16.86 -12.55 -2.88
N MET A 245 -16.94 -11.52 -2.04
CA MET A 245 -15.96 -11.25 -1.00
C MET A 245 -16.02 -12.32 0.09
N GLU A 246 -17.21 -12.81 0.43
CA GLU A 246 -17.39 -13.95 1.32
C GLU A 246 -16.89 -15.26 0.69
N GLU A 247 -17.21 -15.56 -0.57
CA GLU A 247 -16.70 -16.74 -1.28
C GLU A 247 -15.17 -16.67 -1.42
N ALA A 248 -14.61 -15.51 -1.77
CA ALA A 248 -13.19 -15.28 -1.84
C ALA A 248 -12.48 -15.44 -0.49
N ARG A 249 -13.15 -15.05 0.59
CA ARG A 249 -12.68 -15.24 1.96
C ARG A 249 -12.70 -16.72 2.37
N GLU A 250 -13.78 -17.44 2.04
CA GLU A 250 -13.90 -18.88 2.27
C GLU A 250 -12.86 -19.68 1.45
N GLU A 251 -12.61 -19.29 0.20
CA GLU A 251 -11.62 -19.91 -0.68
C GLU A 251 -10.17 -19.47 -0.43
N LYS A 252 -9.93 -18.54 0.52
CA LYS A 252 -8.61 -17.94 0.80
C LYS A 252 -7.96 -17.33 -0.45
N LEU A 253 -8.77 -16.69 -1.30
CA LEU A 253 -8.29 -15.97 -2.49
C LEU A 253 -7.38 -14.80 -2.09
N PHE A 254 -7.78 -14.04 -1.08
CA PHE A 254 -6.98 -12.95 -0.52
C PHE A 254 -6.19 -13.41 0.70
N HIS A 255 -4.93 -12.99 0.79
CA HIS A 255 -4.13 -13.16 2.00
C HIS A 255 -4.22 -11.90 2.86
N PRO A 256 -3.98 -12.00 4.20
CA PRO A 256 -3.83 -10.82 5.04
C PRO A 256 -2.77 -9.87 4.46
N PRO A 257 -2.90 -8.55 4.62
CA PRO A 257 -1.97 -7.60 4.05
C PRO A 257 -0.68 -7.49 4.86
N PHE A 258 -0.63 -7.96 6.12
CA PHE A 258 0.60 -8.09 6.89
C PHE A 258 1.02 -9.56 7.03
N PHE A 259 2.25 -9.85 6.63
CA PHE A 259 2.94 -11.11 6.86
C PHE A 259 4.03 -10.91 7.92
N SER A 260 3.86 -11.51 9.10
CA SER A 260 4.82 -11.45 10.20
C SER A 260 5.93 -12.47 10.01
N PHE A 261 7.18 -12.07 10.17
CA PHE A 261 8.28 -13.03 10.09
C PHE A 261 8.33 -14.00 11.28
N ALA A 262 7.66 -13.68 12.39
CA ALA A 262 7.50 -14.59 13.52
C ALA A 262 6.50 -15.73 13.24
N GLU A 263 5.62 -15.58 12.24
CA GLU A 263 4.67 -16.63 11.85
C GLU A 263 5.27 -17.66 10.87
N GLY A 264 6.54 -17.49 10.52
CA GLY A 264 7.29 -18.39 9.63
C GLY A 264 8.39 -19.16 10.35
N GLU A 265 8.69 -20.37 9.87
CA GLU A 265 9.91 -21.07 10.24
C GLU A 265 11.04 -20.63 9.30
N TRP A 266 12.16 -20.19 9.88
CA TRP A 266 13.35 -19.77 9.13
C TRP A 266 14.50 -20.75 9.33
N GLU A 267 15.21 -21.03 8.23
CA GLU A 267 16.46 -21.78 8.24
C GLU A 267 17.65 -20.87 7.92
N ILE A 268 18.76 -21.02 8.65
CA ILE A 268 20.04 -20.38 8.33
C ILE A 268 20.95 -21.35 7.57
N ASP A 269 21.21 -21.03 6.31
CA ASP A 269 22.27 -21.66 5.52
C ASP A 269 23.59 -20.91 5.74
N GLY A 270 24.46 -21.47 6.57
CA GLY A 270 25.79 -20.92 6.87
C GLY A 270 26.11 -20.86 8.37
N PRO A 271 27.16 -20.12 8.75
CA PRO A 271 28.01 -19.30 7.92
C PRO A 271 29.08 -20.11 7.18
N HIS A 272 29.32 -19.76 5.92
CA HIS A 272 30.31 -20.36 5.05
C HIS A 272 31.44 -19.37 4.72
N ASP A 273 32.66 -19.87 4.53
CA ASP A 273 33.81 -19.04 4.18
C ASP A 273 33.73 -18.47 2.75
N ILE A 274 34.07 -17.19 2.60
CA ILE A 274 34.41 -16.57 1.31
C ILE A 274 35.93 -16.65 1.14
N LYS A 275 36.42 -17.41 0.16
CA LYS A 275 37.87 -17.66 -0.04
C LYS A 275 38.41 -17.03 -1.31
N ALA A 276 39.44 -16.20 -1.16
CA ALA A 276 40.23 -15.68 -2.28
C ALA A 276 40.88 -16.82 -3.11
N PRO A 277 41.31 -16.57 -4.37
CA PRO A 277 41.90 -17.60 -5.23
C PRO A 277 43.13 -18.30 -4.65
N ASN A 278 43.83 -17.66 -3.72
CA ASN A 278 44.98 -18.21 -3.00
C ASN A 278 44.58 -19.05 -1.76
N GLY A 279 43.29 -19.30 -1.54
CA GLY A 279 42.75 -20.05 -0.40
C GLY A 279 42.58 -19.23 0.89
N THR A 280 42.93 -17.94 0.89
CA THR A 280 42.77 -17.06 2.07
C THR A 280 41.30 -16.77 2.32
N VAL A 281 40.81 -16.98 3.54
CA VAL A 281 39.46 -16.57 3.95
C VAL A 281 39.41 -15.05 4.07
N ILE A 282 38.54 -14.41 3.30
CA ILE A 282 38.40 -12.95 3.23
C ILE A 282 37.07 -12.45 3.80
N GLY A 283 36.16 -13.35 4.14
CA GLY A 283 34.85 -13.03 4.72
C GLY A 283 34.03 -14.30 4.97
N ILE A 284 32.79 -14.11 5.36
CA ILE A 284 31.77 -15.15 5.51
C ILE A 284 30.46 -14.72 4.85
N TRP A 285 29.65 -15.71 4.48
CA TRP A 285 28.28 -15.49 4.04
C TRP A 285 27.33 -16.46 4.73
N PHE A 286 26.07 -16.05 4.90
CA PHE A 286 24.98 -16.90 5.39
C PHE A 286 23.66 -16.39 4.81
N THR A 287 22.62 -17.21 4.81
CA THR A 287 21.31 -16.83 4.26
C THR A 287 20.19 -17.31 5.16
N TYR A 288 19.29 -16.40 5.53
CA TYR A 288 17.99 -16.76 6.11
C TYR A 288 17.04 -17.13 4.99
N LYS A 289 16.38 -18.28 5.08
CA LYS A 289 15.35 -18.73 4.14
C LYS A 289 14.06 -18.99 4.91
N LEU A 290 12.95 -18.43 4.43
CA LEU A 290 11.64 -18.77 4.93
C LEU A 290 11.23 -20.13 4.35
N VAL A 291 11.16 -21.17 5.17
CA VAL A 291 10.97 -22.57 4.70
C VAL A 291 9.57 -23.10 4.94
N GLU A 292 8.87 -22.60 5.98
CA GLU A 292 7.49 -22.98 6.28
C GLU A 292 6.73 -21.77 6.83
N VAL A 293 5.44 -21.69 6.57
CA VAL A 293 4.56 -20.66 7.14
C VAL A 293 3.36 -21.30 7.82
N HIS A 294 3.09 -20.91 9.07
CA HIS A 294 1.99 -21.46 9.86
C HIS A 294 0.62 -21.05 9.29
N ASN A 295 0.52 -19.82 8.78
CA ASN A 295 -0.69 -19.28 8.18
C ASN A 295 -0.87 -19.76 6.73
N PRO A 296 -1.89 -20.57 6.42
CA PRO A 296 -2.05 -21.16 5.09
C PRO A 296 -2.25 -20.13 3.97
N ALA A 297 -2.69 -18.91 4.28
CA ALA A 297 -2.87 -17.84 3.30
C ALA A 297 -1.54 -17.39 2.68
N PHE A 298 -0.44 -17.55 3.41
CA PHE A 298 0.91 -17.13 3.00
C PHE A 298 1.79 -18.28 2.51
N LYS A 299 1.25 -19.46 2.22
CA LYS A 299 2.04 -20.59 1.68
C LYS A 299 2.82 -20.26 0.41
N PHE A 300 2.33 -19.31 -0.38
CA PHE A 300 3.07 -18.84 -1.56
C PHE A 300 4.40 -18.16 -1.23
N ALA A 301 4.63 -17.74 0.02
CA ALA A 301 5.86 -17.10 0.48
C ALA A 301 6.96 -18.10 0.86
N GLU A 302 6.62 -19.37 1.14
CA GLU A 302 7.58 -20.45 1.42
C GLU A 302 8.59 -20.55 0.26
N ASP A 303 9.88 -20.65 0.60
CA ASP A 303 11.03 -20.65 -0.31
C ASP A 303 11.19 -19.42 -1.22
N ASN A 304 10.29 -18.43 -1.12
CA ASN A 304 10.30 -17.23 -1.96
C ASN A 304 10.87 -15.99 -1.26
N ILE A 305 11.08 -16.03 0.06
CA ILE A 305 11.65 -14.91 0.82
C ILE A 305 12.97 -15.35 1.47
N MET A 306 14.01 -14.53 1.28
CA MET A 306 15.30 -14.77 1.91
C MET A 306 16.06 -13.48 2.20
N ILE A 307 16.99 -13.56 3.17
CA ILE A 307 17.94 -12.48 3.48
C ILE A 307 19.36 -13.02 3.35
N ARG A 308 20.07 -12.59 2.30
CA ARG A 308 21.46 -13.00 2.04
C ARG A 308 22.42 -12.05 2.70
N CYS A 309 23.27 -12.60 3.55
CA CYS A 309 24.19 -11.80 4.36
C CYS A 309 25.64 -12.07 3.99
N ARG A 310 26.44 -11.01 3.89
CA ARG A 310 27.88 -11.08 3.60
C ARG A 310 28.65 -10.13 4.49
N LEU A 311 29.67 -10.67 5.18
CA LEU A 311 30.58 -9.92 6.03
C LEU A 311 32.01 -10.13 5.56
N TYR A 312 32.71 -9.06 5.25
CA TYR A 312 34.11 -9.12 4.80
C TYR A 312 35.09 -8.72 5.90
N PHE A 313 36.18 -9.46 6.01
CA PHE A 313 37.28 -9.20 6.96
C PHE A 313 38.30 -8.19 6.42
N VAL A 314 38.19 -7.87 5.13
CA VAL A 314 38.98 -6.89 4.41
C VAL A 314 38.06 -6.05 3.53
N PRO A 315 38.41 -4.80 3.19
CA PRO A 315 37.62 -4.00 2.25
C PRO A 315 37.56 -4.68 0.87
N VAL A 316 36.36 -4.72 0.28
CA VAL A 316 36.13 -5.29 -1.06
C VAL A 316 35.32 -4.35 -1.93
N GLN A 317 35.50 -4.48 -3.24
CA GLN A 317 34.63 -3.87 -4.23
C GLN A 317 33.59 -4.91 -4.61
N GLU A 318 32.35 -4.71 -4.19
CA GLU A 318 31.23 -5.57 -4.54
C GLU A 318 30.52 -5.01 -5.77
N SER A 319 30.23 -5.88 -6.75
CA SER A 319 29.42 -5.57 -7.91
C SER A 319 28.13 -6.39 -7.84
N VAL A 320 26.99 -5.72 -7.91
CA VAL A 320 25.67 -6.34 -8.01
C VAL A 320 25.23 -6.19 -9.45
N ASP A 321 25.18 -7.32 -10.17
CA ASP A 321 24.68 -7.39 -11.54
C ASP A 321 25.40 -6.52 -12.58
N GLY A 322 26.57 -5.97 -12.25
CA GLY A 322 27.23 -4.93 -13.05
C GLY A 322 26.44 -3.60 -13.11
N GLN A 323 25.33 -3.48 -12.39
CA GLN A 323 24.46 -2.30 -12.34
C GLN A 323 24.84 -1.38 -11.18
N LEU A 324 25.21 -1.96 -10.03
CA LEU A 324 25.53 -1.26 -8.80
C LEU A 324 26.91 -1.72 -8.31
N ASN A 325 27.72 -0.78 -7.84
CA ASN A 325 29.08 -1.05 -7.37
C ASN A 325 29.29 -0.38 -6.01
N TYR A 326 29.67 -1.16 -5.01
CA TYR A 326 29.87 -0.71 -3.64
C TYR A 326 31.28 -0.99 -3.17
N THR A 327 31.86 -0.05 -2.43
CA THR A 327 33.00 -0.36 -1.58
C THR A 327 32.47 -0.80 -0.22
N VAL A 328 32.61 -2.09 0.09
CA VAL A 328 32.17 -2.67 1.36
C VAL A 328 33.35 -2.67 2.32
N THR A 329 33.18 -2.00 3.46
CA THR A 329 34.23 -1.83 4.46
C THR A 329 34.32 -3.04 5.39
N ARG A 330 35.36 -3.08 6.24
CA ARG A 330 35.40 -4.05 7.34
C ARG A 330 34.24 -3.76 8.29
N ALA A 331 33.69 -4.80 8.93
CA ALA A 331 32.58 -4.66 9.86
C ALA A 331 31.29 -4.03 9.27
N GLU A 332 31.14 -4.10 7.94
CA GLU A 332 29.88 -3.86 7.25
C GLU A 332 29.25 -5.20 6.85
N LEU A 333 28.04 -5.45 7.33
CA LEU A 333 27.22 -6.60 6.97
C LEU A 333 26.27 -6.19 5.85
N LYS A 334 26.53 -6.65 4.63
CA LYS A 334 25.61 -6.53 3.48
C LYS A 334 24.45 -7.49 3.67
N GLN A 335 23.23 -7.03 3.40
CA GLN A 335 21.99 -7.76 3.62
C GLN A 335 21.12 -7.60 2.35
N ASP A 336 21.07 -8.61 1.49
CA ASP A 336 20.15 -8.60 0.36
C ASP A 336 18.82 -9.16 0.82
N PHE A 337 17.81 -8.30 0.89
CA PHE A 337 16.43 -8.71 1.02
C PHE A 337 15.90 -9.13 -0.37
N VAL A 338 15.42 -10.36 -0.47
CA VAL A 338 14.98 -10.97 -1.73
C VAL A 338 13.58 -11.50 -1.59
N VAL A 339 12.72 -11.14 -2.55
CA VAL A 339 11.40 -11.74 -2.77
C VAL A 339 11.36 -12.30 -4.19
N LEU A 340 11.43 -13.62 -4.32
CA LEU A 340 11.46 -14.31 -5.61
C LEU A 340 10.10 -14.28 -6.32
N SER A 341 9.03 -14.36 -5.54
CA SER A 341 7.64 -14.33 -6.00
C SER A 341 6.76 -13.80 -4.88
N TRP A 342 5.74 -13.03 -5.25
CA TRP A 342 4.71 -12.53 -4.35
C TRP A 342 3.35 -12.66 -5.05
N ARG A 343 2.37 -13.22 -4.36
CA ARG A 343 0.98 -13.25 -4.82
C ARG A 343 0.35 -11.92 -4.40
N TRP A 344 -0.29 -11.21 -5.31
CA TRP A 344 -0.86 -9.89 -5.03
C TRP A 344 -2.37 -9.97 -4.82
N ASN A 345 -2.87 -9.32 -3.77
CA ASN A 345 -4.32 -9.19 -3.57
C ASN A 345 -4.97 -8.34 -4.67
N VAL A 346 -4.28 -7.31 -5.18
CA VAL A 346 -4.81 -6.46 -6.26
C VAL A 346 -5.03 -7.24 -7.56
N ASP A 347 -4.24 -8.28 -7.84
CA ASP A 347 -4.40 -9.11 -9.03
C ASP A 347 -5.56 -10.09 -8.87
N ALA A 348 -5.66 -10.73 -7.70
CA ALA A 348 -6.81 -11.57 -7.37
C ALA A 348 -8.12 -10.77 -7.45
N LEU A 349 -8.10 -9.51 -7.02
CA LEU A 349 -9.26 -8.60 -7.11
C LEU A 349 -9.62 -8.27 -8.56
N LYS A 350 -8.63 -8.06 -9.44
CA LYS A 350 -8.87 -7.83 -10.89
C LYS A 350 -9.51 -9.03 -11.56
N GLU A 351 -8.94 -10.22 -11.34
CA GLU A 351 -9.45 -11.47 -11.91
C GLU A 351 -10.90 -11.69 -11.50
N LEU A 352 -11.19 -11.51 -10.21
CA LEU A 352 -12.53 -11.61 -9.66
C LEU A 352 -13.50 -10.58 -10.26
N ALA A 353 -13.08 -9.31 -10.37
CA ALA A 353 -13.88 -8.26 -10.98
C ALA A 353 -14.22 -8.54 -12.45
N GLU A 354 -13.25 -9.06 -13.22
CA GLU A 354 -13.43 -9.47 -14.61
C GLU A 354 -14.44 -10.63 -14.74
N GLU A 355 -14.34 -11.66 -13.90
CA GLU A 355 -15.27 -12.79 -13.88
C GLU A 355 -16.72 -12.35 -13.60
N LEU A 356 -16.88 -11.32 -12.77
CA LEU A 356 -18.18 -10.83 -12.34
C LEU A 356 -18.79 -9.77 -13.25
N GLY A 357 -18.00 -9.25 -14.20
CA GLY A 357 -18.38 -8.16 -15.10
C GLY A 357 -18.45 -6.80 -14.41
N ILE A 358 -17.72 -6.62 -13.30
CA ILE A 358 -17.69 -5.38 -12.52
C ILE A 358 -16.43 -4.58 -12.90
N SER A 359 -16.60 -3.28 -13.18
CA SER A 359 -15.47 -2.37 -13.36
C SER A 359 -15.10 -1.72 -12.03
N LEU A 360 -13.97 -2.08 -11.46
CA LEU A 360 -13.44 -1.48 -10.22
C LEU A 360 -12.60 -0.20 -10.47
N GLY A 361 -12.54 0.28 -11.71
CA GLY A 361 -11.83 1.52 -12.07
C GLY A 361 -10.38 1.54 -11.58
N ASN A 362 -9.96 2.67 -11.01
CA ASN A 362 -8.59 2.89 -10.50
C ASN A 362 -8.27 2.13 -9.19
N LEU A 363 -9.22 1.43 -8.55
CA LEU A 363 -8.91 0.60 -7.36
C LEU A 363 -7.93 -0.52 -7.68
N THR A 364 -7.95 -1.00 -8.91
CA THR A 364 -7.01 -2.01 -9.41
C THR A 364 -5.70 -1.40 -9.91
N SER A 365 -5.50 -0.08 -9.72
CA SER A 365 -4.27 0.58 -10.12
C SER A 365 -3.09 0.01 -9.35
N THR A 366 -2.11 -0.46 -10.11
CA THR A 366 -0.85 -0.96 -9.57
C THR A 366 0.13 0.16 -9.25
N GLU A 367 -0.16 1.41 -9.64
CA GLU A 367 0.73 2.55 -9.40
C GLU A 367 0.82 2.93 -7.92
N GLU A 368 -0.25 2.66 -7.17
CA GLU A 368 -0.37 2.96 -5.74
C GLU A 368 -0.24 1.72 -4.85
N THR A 369 0.08 0.57 -5.45
CA THR A 369 0.19 -0.71 -4.76
C THR A 369 1.67 -1.11 -4.60
N GLY A 370 2.00 -1.78 -3.51
CA GLY A 370 3.35 -2.28 -3.29
C GLY A 370 3.49 -3.13 -2.03
N VAL A 371 4.74 -3.46 -1.70
CA VAL A 371 5.10 -4.16 -0.46
C VAL A 371 6.07 -3.28 0.33
N ALA A 372 5.85 -3.14 1.64
CA ALA A 372 6.77 -2.47 2.54
C ALA A 372 7.42 -3.48 3.49
N LEU A 373 8.75 -3.49 3.56
CA LEU A 373 9.49 -4.25 4.56
C LEU A 373 9.62 -3.44 5.84
N ARG A 374 9.11 -4.01 6.94
CA ARG A 374 9.18 -3.40 8.28
C ARG A 374 10.36 -3.96 9.06
N LEU A 375 11.19 -3.09 9.63
CA LEU A 375 12.23 -3.47 10.58
C LEU A 375 12.29 -2.51 11.77
N GLU A 376 12.69 -3.01 12.94
CA GLU A 376 12.95 -2.22 14.14
C GLU A 376 14.46 -2.05 14.36
N LEU A 377 14.89 -0.81 14.62
CA LEU A 377 16.27 -0.46 14.95
C LEU A 377 16.39 0.01 16.41
N LEU A 378 17.36 -0.55 17.14
CA LEU A 378 17.68 -0.17 18.52
C LEU A 378 19.18 0.00 18.75
N ALA A 379 19.54 0.78 19.77
CA ALA A 379 20.88 0.82 20.33
C ALA A 379 20.80 0.73 21.87
N MET A 380 21.38 -0.31 22.45
CA MET A 380 21.16 -0.67 23.85
C MET A 380 22.46 -0.75 24.65
N ASN A 381 22.36 -0.41 25.94
CA ASN A 381 23.42 -0.60 26.91
C ASN A 381 23.47 -2.07 27.38
N ALA A 382 24.51 -2.77 26.94
CA ALA A 382 24.79 -4.16 27.26
C ALA A 382 25.88 -4.34 28.34
N SER A 383 26.31 -3.26 29.00
CA SER A 383 27.35 -3.34 30.04
C SER A 383 26.97 -4.33 31.15
N GLY A 384 27.85 -5.31 31.37
CA GLY A 384 27.69 -6.32 32.42
C GLY A 384 26.63 -7.39 32.12
N LEU A 385 26.11 -7.46 30.89
CA LEU A 385 25.11 -8.46 30.49
C LEU A 385 25.73 -9.64 29.74
N HIS A 386 25.04 -10.77 29.85
CA HIS A 386 25.23 -11.90 28.98
C HIS A 386 24.42 -11.68 27.69
N ILE A 387 25.10 -11.51 26.54
CA ILE A 387 24.50 -11.00 25.30
C ILE A 387 23.34 -11.88 24.83
N ALA A 388 23.53 -13.21 24.70
CA ALA A 388 22.47 -14.10 24.19
C ALA A 388 21.19 -14.04 25.05
N GLY A 389 21.34 -14.14 26.37
CA GLY A 389 20.19 -14.07 27.29
C GLY A 389 19.53 -12.69 27.33
N PHE A 390 20.27 -11.62 27.06
CA PHE A 390 19.71 -10.28 26.92
C PHE A 390 18.89 -10.13 25.63
N LEU A 391 19.40 -10.66 24.51
CA LEU A 391 18.73 -10.56 23.21
C LEU A 391 17.43 -11.37 23.17
N SER A 392 17.40 -12.58 23.73
CA SER A 392 16.17 -13.38 23.83
C SER A 392 15.05 -12.65 24.59
N GLY A 393 15.39 -11.82 25.58
CA GLY A 393 14.40 -11.03 26.33
C GLY A 393 13.77 -9.87 25.53
N LEU A 394 14.19 -9.64 24.29
CA LEU A 394 13.65 -8.60 23.41
C LEU A 394 12.66 -9.13 22.38
N GLU A 395 12.62 -10.45 22.17
CA GLU A 395 11.75 -11.10 21.18
C GLU A 395 10.29 -10.98 21.62
N GLU A 396 9.92 -11.57 22.77
CA GLU A 396 8.54 -11.61 23.30
C GLU A 396 7.89 -10.22 23.47
N PRO A 397 8.54 -9.20 24.07
CA PRO A 397 7.89 -7.89 24.26
C PRO A 397 7.64 -7.16 22.94
N SER A 398 8.36 -7.52 21.89
CA SER A 398 8.27 -6.85 20.59
C SER A 398 7.10 -7.38 19.75
N GLU A 399 6.78 -8.67 19.85
CA GLU A 399 5.65 -9.29 19.14
C GLU A 399 4.32 -8.86 19.75
N LEU A 400 4.18 -8.93 21.07
CA LEU A 400 2.97 -8.50 21.76
C LEU A 400 2.65 -7.03 21.50
N ARG A 401 3.65 -6.15 21.48
CA ARG A 401 3.45 -4.72 21.16
C ARG A 401 2.96 -4.51 19.73
N ASP A 402 3.39 -5.34 18.78
CA ASP A 402 2.92 -5.28 17.40
C ASP A 402 1.45 -5.73 17.31
N LEU A 403 1.05 -6.77 18.05
CA LEU A 403 -0.34 -7.22 18.14
C LEU A 403 -1.23 -6.17 18.82
N LEU A 404 -0.77 -5.56 19.91
CA LEU A 404 -1.48 -4.47 20.58
C LEU A 404 -1.65 -3.26 19.66
N ALA A 405 -0.66 -2.97 18.81
CA ALA A 405 -0.80 -1.93 17.81
C ALA A 405 -1.90 -2.26 16.80
N GLY A 406 -1.93 -3.50 16.28
CA GLY A 406 -3.02 -4.01 15.45
C GLY A 406 -4.39 -3.83 16.14
N LEU A 407 -4.50 -4.25 17.40
CA LEU A 407 -5.72 -4.13 18.19
C LEU A 407 -6.19 -2.67 18.34
N ALA A 408 -5.27 -1.74 18.60
CA ALA A 408 -5.59 -0.31 18.68
C ALA A 408 -6.04 0.27 17.33
N HIS A 409 -5.49 -0.22 16.22
CA HIS A 409 -5.92 0.17 14.88
C HIS A 409 -7.33 -0.34 14.57
N GLU A 410 -7.66 -1.58 14.93
CA GLU A 410 -9.02 -2.12 14.80
C GLU A 410 -10.03 -1.32 15.63
N ALA A 411 -9.70 -1.00 16.88
CA ALA A 411 -10.55 -0.16 17.73
C ALA A 411 -10.81 1.23 17.11
N LYS A 412 -9.79 1.85 16.51
CA LYS A 412 -9.95 3.13 15.82
C LYS A 412 -10.78 3.01 14.55
N ALA A 413 -10.60 1.95 13.77
CA ALA A 413 -11.35 1.73 12.55
C ALA A 413 -12.83 1.49 12.85
N ILE A 414 -13.16 0.64 13.82
CA ILE A 414 -14.53 0.42 14.31
C ILE A 414 -15.15 1.75 14.76
N LYS A 415 -14.40 2.57 15.49
CA LYS A 415 -14.84 3.90 15.90
C LYS A 415 -15.15 4.80 14.71
N GLU A 416 -14.23 4.95 13.77
CA GLU A 416 -14.37 5.82 12.58
C GLU A 416 -15.56 5.38 11.71
N ILE A 417 -15.64 4.10 11.35
CA ILE A 417 -16.75 3.50 10.59
C ILE A 417 -18.10 3.84 11.21
N THR A 418 -18.22 3.65 12.53
CA THR A 418 -19.49 3.84 13.23
C THR A 418 -19.86 5.32 13.36
N LEU A 419 -18.89 6.18 13.65
CA LEU A 419 -19.13 7.61 13.83
C LEU A 419 -19.42 8.31 12.50
N ASP A 420 -18.71 7.95 11.43
CA ASP A 420 -18.97 8.46 10.08
C ASP A 420 -20.38 8.08 9.62
N ALA A 421 -20.80 6.83 9.87
CA ALA A 421 -22.17 6.38 9.62
C ALA A 421 -23.21 7.20 10.40
N CYS A 422 -22.93 7.49 11.67
CA CYS A 422 -23.82 8.29 12.51
C CYS A 422 -23.95 9.73 12.01
N GLU A 423 -22.85 10.36 11.60
CA GLU A 423 -22.86 11.72 11.04
C GLU A 423 -23.67 11.78 9.74
N GLU A 424 -23.41 10.87 8.80
CA GLU A 424 -24.12 10.78 7.52
C GLU A 424 -25.62 10.51 7.72
N LEU A 425 -25.99 9.62 8.65
CA LEU A 425 -27.39 9.33 8.95
C LEU A 425 -28.12 10.49 9.63
N ASP A 426 -27.45 11.27 10.49
CA ASP A 426 -28.06 12.45 11.12
C ASP A 426 -28.35 13.54 10.08
N ASP A 427 -27.40 13.79 9.18
CA ASP A 427 -27.51 14.76 8.09
C ASP A 427 -28.65 14.40 7.14
N LEU A 428 -28.70 13.14 6.66
CA LEU A 428 -29.77 12.66 5.77
C LEU A 428 -31.15 12.68 6.45
N ALA A 429 -31.21 12.33 7.74
CA ALA A 429 -32.46 12.40 8.50
C ALA A 429 -32.93 13.84 8.68
N GLU A 430 -32.01 14.78 8.92
CA GLU A 430 -32.31 16.21 8.99
C GLU A 430 -32.88 16.73 7.67
N GLU A 431 -32.23 16.41 6.55
CA GLU A 431 -32.70 16.80 5.21
C GLU A 431 -34.11 16.26 4.92
N ALA A 432 -34.37 14.98 5.23
CA ALA A 432 -35.68 14.37 5.04
C ALA A 432 -36.77 15.01 5.94
N ILE A 433 -36.42 15.35 7.19
CA ILE A 433 -37.34 16.04 8.11
C ILE A 433 -37.66 17.44 7.58
N GLU A 434 -36.66 18.20 7.14
CA GLU A 434 -36.85 19.55 6.59
C GLU A 434 -37.75 19.51 5.35
N ALA A 435 -37.49 18.60 4.42
CA ALA A 435 -38.31 18.43 3.21
C ALA A 435 -39.79 18.14 3.54
N LEU A 436 -40.05 17.19 4.46
CA LEU A 436 -41.42 16.88 4.89
C LEU A 436 -42.10 18.07 5.60
N GLN A 437 -41.35 18.86 6.36
CA GLN A 437 -41.88 20.07 7.01
C GLN A 437 -42.21 21.19 6.01
N GLU A 438 -41.47 21.27 4.90
CA GLU A 438 -41.73 22.18 3.78
C GLU A 438 -42.89 21.73 2.88
N GLY A 439 -43.40 20.51 3.10
CA GLY A 439 -44.59 19.97 2.44
C GLY A 439 -44.30 18.91 1.39
N ALA A 440 -43.08 18.36 1.35
CA ALA A 440 -42.78 17.19 0.54
C ALA A 440 -43.64 15.98 0.96
N THR A 441 -43.92 15.13 -0.02
CA THR A 441 -44.60 13.85 0.14
C THR A 441 -43.62 12.76 0.59
N LEU A 442 -44.15 11.62 1.05
CA LEU A 442 -43.32 10.47 1.43
C LEU A 442 -42.58 9.89 0.22
N ASP A 443 -43.16 9.97 -0.98
CA ASP A 443 -42.53 9.51 -2.22
C ASP A 443 -41.33 10.41 -2.57
N GLU A 444 -41.45 11.74 -2.39
CA GLU A 444 -40.38 12.71 -2.67
C GLU A 444 -39.16 12.58 -1.74
N ILE A 445 -39.31 12.00 -0.53
CA ILE A 445 -38.17 11.74 0.37
C ILE A 445 -37.70 10.28 0.35
N ALA A 446 -38.32 9.43 -0.48
CA ALA A 446 -38.02 8.00 -0.50
C ALA A 446 -36.55 7.72 -0.82
N ASP A 447 -35.92 8.54 -1.66
CA ASP A 447 -34.51 8.42 -2.03
C ASP A 447 -33.58 8.66 -0.83
N LEU A 448 -33.85 9.68 0.00
CA LEU A 448 -33.09 9.97 1.22
C LEU A 448 -33.19 8.79 2.21
N LEU A 449 -34.40 8.24 2.40
CA LEU A 449 -34.60 7.09 3.28
C LEU A 449 -33.85 5.84 2.80
N GLN A 450 -33.70 5.68 1.48
CA GLN A 450 -32.97 4.56 0.88
C GLN A 450 -31.46 4.76 0.98
N GLU A 451 -30.98 5.98 0.80
CA GLU A 451 -29.57 6.33 1.01
C GLU A 451 -29.17 6.03 2.45
N MET A 452 -30.01 6.39 3.43
CA MET A 452 -29.80 6.02 4.83
C MET A 452 -29.72 4.49 5.03
N ALA A 453 -30.56 3.71 4.36
CA ALA A 453 -30.55 2.26 4.48
C ALA A 453 -29.24 1.68 3.93
N LEU A 454 -28.78 2.21 2.80
CA LEU A 454 -27.52 1.81 2.18
C LEU A 454 -26.31 2.14 3.07
N VAL A 455 -26.29 3.31 3.70
CA VAL A 455 -25.26 3.68 4.68
C VAL A 455 -25.19 2.62 5.78
N ILE A 456 -26.32 2.23 6.36
CA ILE A 456 -26.33 1.23 7.44
C ILE A 456 -25.82 -0.14 6.94
N GLU A 457 -26.30 -0.62 5.80
CA GLU A 457 -25.91 -1.92 5.24
C GLU A 457 -24.41 -2.00 4.92
N ASN A 458 -23.86 -0.94 4.32
CA ASN A 458 -22.43 -0.83 4.00
C ASN A 458 -21.57 -0.92 5.26
N GLN A 459 -21.96 -0.21 6.31
CA GLN A 459 -21.15 -0.10 7.53
C GLN A 459 -21.24 -1.39 8.36
N LEU A 460 -22.40 -2.05 8.37
CA LEU A 460 -22.52 -3.41 8.95
C LEU A 460 -21.60 -4.41 8.25
N ALA A 461 -21.51 -4.38 6.91
CA ALA A 461 -20.59 -5.24 6.16
C ALA A 461 -19.11 -4.90 6.46
N ALA A 462 -18.76 -3.63 6.64
CA ALA A 462 -17.42 -3.24 7.06
C ALA A 462 -17.08 -3.79 8.45
N LEU A 463 -18.01 -3.71 9.41
CA LEU A 463 -17.84 -4.28 10.76
C LEU A 463 -17.73 -5.83 10.73
N GLU A 464 -18.36 -6.53 9.78
CA GLU A 464 -18.15 -7.97 9.53
C GLU A 464 -16.70 -8.31 9.16
N LEU A 465 -16.05 -7.46 8.36
CA LEU A 465 -14.65 -7.65 8.01
C LEU A 465 -13.72 -7.42 9.21
N HIS A 466 -13.97 -6.37 10.00
CA HIS A 466 -13.17 -6.05 11.19
C HIS A 466 -13.24 -7.14 12.26
N ASP A 467 -14.40 -7.77 12.46
CA ASP A 467 -14.56 -8.95 13.32
C ASP A 467 -13.63 -10.10 12.94
N SER A 468 -13.46 -10.32 11.63
CA SER A 468 -12.56 -11.34 11.13
C SER A 468 -11.10 -11.06 11.43
N VAL A 469 -10.70 -9.79 11.45
CA VAL A 469 -9.34 -9.37 11.77
C VAL A 469 -9.13 -9.47 13.28
N LEU A 470 -10.10 -8.98 14.05
CA LEU A 470 -10.08 -9.01 15.51
C LEU A 470 -10.01 -10.43 16.06
N SER A 471 -10.78 -11.37 15.51
CA SER A 471 -10.73 -12.78 15.92
C SER A 471 -9.34 -13.41 15.71
N LYS A 472 -8.62 -13.02 14.65
CA LYS A 472 -7.24 -13.51 14.41
C LYS A 472 -6.26 -12.93 15.42
N LEU A 473 -6.38 -11.62 15.69
CA LEU A 473 -5.59 -10.97 16.73
C LEU A 473 -5.86 -11.59 18.11
N GLU A 474 -7.11 -11.96 18.39
CA GLU A 474 -7.48 -12.67 19.61
C GLU A 474 -6.75 -14.02 19.73
N ASP A 475 -6.79 -14.84 18.69
CA ASP A 475 -6.10 -16.14 18.66
C ASP A 475 -4.58 -15.97 18.89
N GLU A 476 -3.96 -14.99 18.24
CA GLU A 476 -2.52 -14.70 18.36
C GLU A 476 -2.16 -14.19 19.77
N ILE A 477 -2.93 -13.24 20.32
CA ILE A 477 -2.73 -12.70 21.67
C ILE A 477 -2.96 -13.78 22.73
N ALA A 478 -3.99 -14.61 22.55
CA ALA A 478 -4.27 -15.74 23.44
C ALA A 478 -3.13 -16.76 23.45
N GLY A 479 -2.50 -16.99 22.28
CA GLY A 479 -1.32 -17.84 22.15
C GLY A 479 -0.12 -17.39 22.98
N LEU A 480 0.03 -16.08 23.19
CA LEU A 480 1.08 -15.49 24.05
C LEU A 480 0.77 -15.56 25.55
N GLY A 481 -0.48 -15.85 25.93
CA GLY A 481 -0.89 -16.06 27.33
C GLY A 481 -0.85 -14.81 28.22
N GLN A 482 -0.98 -13.62 27.63
CA GLN A 482 -0.91 -12.34 28.36
C GLN A 482 -2.32 -11.86 28.73
N GLU A 483 -2.69 -12.05 30.00
CA GLU A 483 -4.06 -11.85 30.51
C GLU A 483 -4.60 -10.44 30.27
N GLU A 484 -3.78 -9.41 30.45
CA GLU A 484 -4.21 -8.02 30.23
C GLU A 484 -4.49 -7.73 28.76
N ALA A 485 -3.66 -8.24 27.85
CA ALA A 485 -3.89 -8.12 26.41
C ALA A 485 -5.17 -8.86 25.97
N ILE A 486 -5.43 -10.05 26.53
CA ILE A 486 -6.66 -10.82 26.27
C ILE A 486 -7.91 -10.03 26.72
N ASN A 487 -7.86 -9.39 27.89
CA ASN A 487 -8.97 -8.57 28.38
C ASN A 487 -9.22 -7.33 27.50
N LEU A 488 -8.15 -6.73 26.97
CA LEU A 488 -8.27 -5.62 26.03
C LEU A 488 -8.90 -6.09 24.71
N THR A 489 -8.53 -7.26 24.19
CA THR A 489 -9.16 -7.82 23.00
C THR A 489 -10.66 -8.04 23.19
N ALA A 490 -11.08 -8.59 24.33
CA ALA A 490 -12.49 -8.73 24.68
C ALA A 490 -13.21 -7.36 24.73
N SER A 491 -12.54 -6.32 25.24
CA SER A 491 -13.10 -4.96 25.27
C SER A 491 -13.32 -4.38 23.86
N ILE A 492 -12.47 -4.74 22.89
CA ILE A 492 -12.66 -4.33 21.48
C ILE A 492 -13.78 -5.15 20.81
N HIS A 493 -13.95 -6.41 21.17
CA HIS A 493 -15.12 -7.19 20.73
C HIS A 493 -16.43 -6.59 21.26
N ASP A 494 -16.46 -6.19 22.53
CA ASP A 494 -17.63 -5.51 23.10
C ASP A 494 -17.96 -4.20 22.36
N LEU A 495 -16.95 -3.43 21.95
CA LEU A 495 -17.13 -2.22 21.12
C LEU A 495 -17.69 -2.53 19.73
N LEU A 496 -17.18 -3.59 19.09
CA LEU A 496 -17.65 -4.05 17.79
C LEU A 496 -19.13 -4.47 17.85
N ASP A 497 -19.50 -5.24 18.88
CA ASP A 497 -20.85 -5.70 19.10
C ASP A 497 -21.79 -4.53 19.43
N GLU A 498 -21.34 -3.57 20.25
CA GLU A 498 -22.08 -2.34 20.55
C GLU A 498 -22.39 -1.54 19.26
N ALA A 499 -21.42 -1.40 18.35
CA ALA A 499 -21.61 -0.72 17.06
C ALA A 499 -22.62 -1.46 16.16
N ARG A 500 -22.49 -2.79 16.02
CA ARG A 500 -23.38 -3.62 15.20
C ARG A 500 -24.81 -3.59 15.71
N ASP A 501 -25.00 -3.75 17.02
CA ASP A 501 -26.32 -3.74 17.65
C ASP A 501 -26.98 -2.38 17.48
N PHE A 502 -26.20 -1.29 17.61
CA PHE A 502 -26.69 0.07 17.41
C PHE A 502 -27.14 0.31 15.95
N LEU A 503 -26.30 0.02 14.96
CA LEU A 503 -26.65 0.18 13.54
C LEU A 503 -27.85 -0.70 13.15
N THR A 504 -27.95 -1.91 13.69
CA THR A 504 -29.11 -2.78 13.49
C THR A 504 -30.39 -2.16 14.08
N THR A 505 -30.29 -1.49 15.23
CA THR A 505 -31.40 -0.77 15.86
C THR A 505 -31.81 0.46 15.05
N LEU A 506 -30.85 1.21 14.51
CA LEU A 506 -31.15 2.31 13.59
C LEU A 506 -31.84 1.81 12.33
N ASN A 507 -31.42 0.67 11.77
CA ASN A 507 -32.07 0.08 10.59
C ASN A 507 -33.55 -0.24 10.86
N GLN A 508 -33.85 -0.78 12.06
CA GLN A 508 -35.23 -1.04 12.47
C GLN A 508 -36.04 0.25 12.63
N THR A 509 -35.44 1.34 13.11
CA THR A 509 -36.08 2.66 13.22
C THR A 509 -36.34 3.25 11.84
N LEU A 510 -35.36 3.17 10.94
CA LEU A 510 -35.47 3.61 9.55
C LEU A 510 -36.56 2.85 8.80
N ALA A 511 -36.68 1.53 9.02
CA ALA A 511 -37.76 0.74 8.45
C ALA A 511 -39.15 1.23 8.88
N GLN A 512 -39.29 1.84 10.07
CA GLN A 512 -40.55 2.48 10.48
C GLN A 512 -40.81 3.76 9.70
N ALA A 513 -39.78 4.57 9.43
CA ALA A 513 -39.90 5.77 8.59
C ALA A 513 -40.28 5.40 7.14
N ILE A 514 -39.67 4.35 6.58
CA ILE A 514 -39.99 3.81 5.24
C ILE A 514 -41.43 3.29 5.17
N GLN A 515 -41.94 2.70 6.25
CA GLN A 515 -43.31 2.16 6.32
C GLN A 515 -44.35 3.20 6.76
N ALA A 516 -43.96 4.45 6.97
CA ALA A 516 -44.86 5.50 7.43
C ALA A 516 -46.00 5.71 6.45
N THR A 517 -47.19 5.98 6.97
CA THR A 517 -48.40 6.22 6.19
C THR A 517 -48.70 7.70 5.96
N ASP A 518 -48.07 8.57 6.74
CA ASP A 518 -48.12 10.01 6.59
C ASP A 518 -46.80 10.69 7.01
N ALA A 519 -46.65 11.97 6.65
CA ALA A 519 -45.45 12.75 6.95
C ALA A 519 -45.19 12.92 8.45
N ALA A 520 -46.23 12.92 9.30
CA ALA A 520 -46.04 13.08 10.74
C ALA A 520 -45.43 11.83 11.38
N GLU A 521 -45.84 10.65 10.91
CA GLU A 521 -45.27 9.36 11.29
C GLU A 521 -43.79 9.24 10.85
N ALA A 522 -43.48 9.62 9.61
CA ALA A 522 -42.10 9.64 9.11
C ALA A 522 -41.21 10.62 9.89
N ILE A 523 -41.65 11.86 10.10
CA ILE A 523 -40.91 12.85 10.92
C ILE A 523 -40.66 12.32 12.32
N ALA A 524 -41.64 11.66 12.96
CA ALA A 524 -41.47 11.12 14.31
C ALA A 524 -40.43 10.00 14.35
N ALA A 525 -40.43 9.10 13.36
CA ALA A 525 -39.44 8.03 13.25
C ALA A 525 -38.02 8.59 12.99
N LEU A 526 -37.88 9.53 12.06
CA LEU A 526 -36.59 10.18 11.75
C LEU A 526 -36.07 11.00 12.93
N ALA A 527 -36.93 11.74 13.63
CA ALA A 527 -36.52 12.45 14.86
C ALA A 527 -36.05 11.47 15.95
N SER A 528 -36.74 10.34 16.10
CA SER A 528 -36.30 9.28 17.01
C SER A 528 -34.98 8.64 16.61
N LEU A 529 -34.68 8.55 15.30
CA LEU A 529 -33.41 8.09 14.77
C LEU A 529 -32.29 9.07 15.17
N ARG A 530 -32.48 10.37 14.92
CA ARG A 530 -31.53 11.42 15.31
C ARG A 530 -31.25 11.46 16.82
N ASP A 531 -32.29 11.32 17.64
CA ASP A 531 -32.15 11.27 19.11
C ASP A 531 -31.30 10.06 19.57
N GLN A 532 -31.47 8.90 18.92
CA GLN A 532 -30.66 7.69 19.16
C GLN A 532 -29.19 7.94 18.78
N VAL A 533 -28.95 8.49 17.58
CA VAL A 533 -27.60 8.85 17.10
C VAL A 533 -26.91 9.80 18.08
N SER A 534 -27.57 10.91 18.43
CA SER A 534 -27.01 11.92 19.34
C SER A 534 -26.64 11.33 20.71
N SER A 535 -27.48 10.43 21.24
CA SER A 535 -27.24 9.79 22.53
C SER A 535 -26.09 8.79 22.49
N PHE A 536 -25.95 8.06 21.38
CA PHE A 536 -24.95 7.01 21.20
C PHE A 536 -23.54 7.57 20.96
N VAL A 537 -23.39 8.52 20.03
CA VAL A 537 -22.10 9.02 19.53
C VAL A 537 -21.14 9.40 20.67
N SER A 538 -21.63 10.13 21.68
CA SER A 538 -20.77 10.60 22.78
C SER A 538 -20.27 9.47 23.69
N ALA A 539 -21.14 8.50 23.99
CA ALA A 539 -20.81 7.36 24.85
C ALA A 539 -19.85 6.41 24.12
N PHE A 540 -20.20 6.02 22.90
CA PHE A 540 -19.40 5.11 22.09
C PHE A 540 -18.00 5.66 21.79
N LYS A 541 -17.90 6.95 21.44
CA LYS A 541 -16.60 7.63 21.25
C LYS A 541 -15.73 7.53 22.50
N THR A 542 -16.30 7.75 23.67
CA THR A 542 -15.56 7.69 24.94
C THR A 542 -15.07 6.27 25.21
N SER A 543 -15.95 5.27 25.06
CA SER A 543 -15.58 3.85 25.24
C SER A 543 -14.43 3.43 24.30
N ALA A 544 -14.50 3.83 23.03
CA ALA A 544 -13.45 3.53 22.06
C ALA A 544 -12.12 4.25 22.37
N GLU A 545 -12.17 5.51 22.82
CA GLU A 545 -10.97 6.25 23.21
C GLU A 545 -10.33 5.67 24.48
N ASP A 546 -11.12 5.26 25.47
CA ASP A 546 -10.65 4.62 26.70
C ASP A 546 -10.00 3.25 26.42
N ALA A 547 -10.57 2.47 25.49
CA ALA A 547 -10.00 1.20 25.09
C ALA A 547 -8.64 1.37 24.38
N VAL A 548 -8.54 2.32 23.46
CA VAL A 548 -7.29 2.65 22.77
C VAL A 548 -6.23 3.15 23.75
N GLU A 549 -6.59 3.98 24.73
CA GLU A 549 -5.65 4.46 25.73
C GLU A 549 -5.18 3.33 26.65
N SER A 550 -6.08 2.41 27.03
CA SER A 550 -5.70 1.22 27.83
C SER A 550 -4.72 0.30 27.09
N ILE A 551 -4.91 0.13 25.78
CA ILE A 551 -3.96 -0.60 24.92
C ILE A 551 -2.62 0.12 24.86
N LYS A 552 -2.63 1.45 24.75
CA LYS A 552 -1.42 2.27 24.72
C LYS A 552 -0.65 2.18 26.04
N ASP A 553 -1.33 2.23 27.19
CA ASP A 553 -0.72 2.10 28.51
C ASP A 553 0.00 0.74 28.66
N LEU A 554 -0.66 -0.36 28.27
CA LEU A 554 -0.03 -1.69 28.29
C LEU A 554 1.17 -1.75 27.34
N ALA A 555 1.04 -1.20 26.13
CA ALA A 555 2.14 -1.17 25.18
C ALA A 555 3.34 -0.39 25.74
N GLU A 556 3.11 0.77 26.37
CA GLU A 556 4.15 1.58 27.03
C GLU A 556 4.83 0.82 28.19
N GLU A 557 4.08 0.09 29.01
CA GLU A 557 4.62 -0.75 30.08
C GLU A 557 5.56 -1.83 29.54
N LEU A 558 5.12 -2.57 28.50
CA LEU A 558 5.93 -3.59 27.83
C LEU A 558 7.24 -3.00 27.27
N ARG A 559 7.19 -1.73 26.84
CA ARG A 559 8.38 -1.03 26.33
C ARG A 559 9.38 -0.68 27.39
N GLU A 560 8.91 -0.42 28.61
CA GLU A 560 9.68 0.29 29.62
C GLU A 560 11.00 -0.43 29.90
N THR A 561 10.97 -1.76 29.91
CA THR A 561 12.16 -2.60 30.14
C THR A 561 13.21 -2.41 29.04
N ALA A 562 12.82 -2.46 27.77
CA ALA A 562 13.72 -2.22 26.64
C ALA A 562 14.17 -0.75 26.58
N ALA A 563 13.26 0.19 26.79
CA ALA A 563 13.53 1.63 26.77
C ALA A 563 14.50 2.07 27.87
N ARG A 564 14.44 1.48 29.08
CA ARG A 564 15.39 1.74 30.18
C ARG A 564 16.84 1.39 29.82
N ARG A 565 17.04 0.43 28.91
CA ARG A 565 18.37 0.02 28.42
C ARG A 565 18.73 0.68 27.10
N CYS A 566 17.76 1.15 26.33
CA CYS A 566 18.00 1.83 25.08
C CYS A 566 18.70 3.18 25.33
N VAL A 567 19.87 3.36 24.71
CA VAL A 567 20.67 4.59 24.81
C VAL A 567 20.34 5.59 23.70
N MET A 568 19.56 5.16 22.71
CA MET A 568 19.15 6.00 21.60
C MET A 568 18.22 7.11 22.08
N ALA A 569 18.55 8.35 21.71
CA ALA A 569 17.74 9.54 21.93
C ALA A 569 17.37 10.19 20.59
N HIS A 570 18.31 10.20 19.64
CA HIS A 570 18.07 10.71 18.29
C HIS A 570 18.56 9.72 17.23
N VAL A 571 18.03 9.84 16.03
CA VAL A 571 18.53 9.16 14.84
C VAL A 571 18.74 10.19 13.74
N ARG A 572 19.90 10.13 13.08
CA ARG A 572 20.18 10.94 11.89
C ARG A 572 19.87 10.13 10.63
N LEU A 573 18.81 10.51 9.94
CA LEU A 573 18.35 9.97 8.67
C LEU A 573 18.94 10.81 7.52
N GLY A 574 20.22 10.60 7.22
CA GLY A 574 20.94 11.43 6.24
C GLY A 574 21.09 12.88 6.71
N ARG A 575 20.28 13.81 6.19
CA ARG A 575 20.30 15.23 6.60
C ARG A 575 19.26 15.58 7.68
N GLU A 576 18.32 14.69 7.93
CA GLU A 576 17.26 14.85 8.91
C GLU A 576 17.71 14.25 10.26
N GLU A 577 17.40 14.92 11.37
CA GLU A 577 17.63 14.41 12.72
C GLU A 577 16.28 14.30 13.43
N VAL A 578 16.00 13.12 13.99
CA VAL A 578 14.70 12.73 14.55
C VAL A 578 14.89 12.37 16.01
N ASP A 579 14.11 12.98 16.91
CA ASP A 579 14.00 12.56 18.31
C ASP A 579 13.12 11.31 18.40
N VAL A 580 13.71 10.21 18.85
CA VAL A 580 13.06 8.90 18.93
C VAL A 580 12.58 8.55 20.34
N ARG A 581 12.72 9.46 21.32
CA ARG A 581 12.23 9.22 22.68
C ARG A 581 10.70 9.06 22.79
N PRO A 582 9.88 9.80 22.03
CA PRO A 582 8.43 9.59 22.04
C PRO A 582 8.05 8.17 21.59
N ASP A 583 6.99 7.62 22.17
CA ASP A 583 6.36 6.38 21.69
C ASP A 583 5.12 6.73 20.86
N GLU A 584 5.19 6.44 19.57
CA GLU A 584 4.14 6.64 18.58
C GLU A 584 3.76 5.30 17.94
N CYS A 585 3.89 4.19 18.68
CA CYS A 585 3.52 2.85 18.21
C CYS A 585 2.09 2.78 17.67
N MET A 586 1.18 3.60 18.21
CA MET A 586 -0.22 3.72 17.78
C MET A 586 -0.44 4.90 16.80
N GLY A 587 0.63 5.55 16.35
CA GLY A 587 0.60 6.73 15.51
C GLY A 587 0.50 6.38 14.02
N ARG A 588 1.18 7.20 13.20
CA ARG A 588 1.30 7.00 11.75
C ARG A 588 2.76 7.15 11.37
N GLU A 589 3.23 6.34 10.43
CA GLU A 589 4.55 6.45 9.87
C GLU A 589 4.77 7.80 9.15
N ALA A 590 5.97 8.36 9.31
CA ALA A 590 6.37 9.60 8.67
C ALA A 590 7.29 9.29 7.48
N PRO A 591 7.04 9.85 6.27
CA PRO A 591 7.96 9.71 5.15
C PRO A 591 9.27 10.47 5.44
N VAL A 592 10.40 9.86 5.08
CA VAL A 592 11.71 10.48 5.25
C VAL A 592 11.88 11.63 4.26
N ARG A 593 12.30 12.80 4.74
CA ARG A 593 12.43 14.02 3.91
C ARG A 593 13.78 14.11 3.21
N THR A 594 14.77 13.34 3.65
CA THR A 594 16.07 13.25 2.99
C THR A 594 15.91 12.66 1.59
N ARG A 595 16.17 13.48 0.57
CA ARG A 595 16.20 13.05 -0.83
C ARG A 595 17.63 12.80 -1.27
N VAL A 596 17.84 11.62 -1.86
CA VAL A 596 19.09 11.23 -2.53
C VAL A 596 18.77 10.82 -3.97
N GLY A 597 19.73 10.94 -4.89
CA GLY A 597 19.55 10.52 -6.28
C GLY A 597 19.33 9.02 -6.39
N LEU A 598 18.64 8.53 -7.42
CA LEU A 598 18.44 7.07 -7.62
C LEU A 598 19.81 6.36 -7.67
N ARG A 599 19.91 5.21 -6.99
CA ARG A 599 21.15 4.44 -6.77
C ARG A 599 22.13 5.07 -5.76
N GLU A 600 21.68 6.05 -4.98
CA GLU A 600 22.44 6.58 -3.85
C GLU A 600 21.98 5.93 -2.55
N ALA A 601 22.79 6.11 -1.51
CA ALA A 601 22.53 5.57 -0.18
C ALA A 601 22.86 6.61 0.89
N PHE A 602 22.23 6.48 2.05
CA PHE A 602 22.63 7.25 3.23
C PHE A 602 22.60 6.40 4.49
N LYS A 603 23.41 6.81 5.48
CA LYS A 603 23.44 6.19 6.80
C LYS A 603 22.32 6.74 7.69
N VAL A 604 21.60 5.82 8.31
CA VAL A 604 20.79 5.98 9.51
C VAL A 604 21.73 5.83 10.71
N SER A 605 22.15 6.96 11.29
CA SER A 605 23.14 6.98 12.38
C SER A 605 22.44 7.08 13.74
N PHE A 606 22.81 6.21 14.68
CA PHE A 606 22.23 6.24 16.03
C PHE A 606 22.93 7.27 16.92
N MET A 607 22.17 7.94 17.79
CA MET A 607 22.70 8.99 18.64
C MET A 607 22.13 8.93 20.06
N THR A 608 22.98 9.22 21.03
CA THR A 608 22.57 9.60 22.39
C THR A 608 22.22 11.10 22.41
N GLU A 609 21.92 11.67 23.58
CA GLU A 609 21.73 13.12 23.70
C GLU A 609 22.99 13.93 23.37
N ASN A 610 24.17 13.35 23.56
CA ASN A 610 25.44 14.10 23.53
C ASN A 610 26.45 13.59 22.49
N ALA A 611 26.20 12.44 21.86
CA ALA A 611 27.16 11.80 20.97
C ALA A 611 26.49 10.91 19.92
N THR A 612 27.08 10.87 18.73
CA THR A 612 26.80 9.84 17.71
C THR A 612 27.43 8.52 18.17
N LEU A 613 26.66 7.45 18.08
CA LEU A 613 27.11 6.09 18.37
C LEU A 613 27.84 5.51 17.16
N ALA A 614 28.65 4.47 17.38
CA ALA A 614 29.45 3.87 16.30
C ALA A 614 28.58 3.08 15.30
N GLY A 615 27.47 2.51 15.74
CA GLY A 615 26.58 1.69 14.92
C GLY A 615 25.72 2.51 13.97
N TRP A 616 25.46 1.95 12.79
CA TRP A 616 24.58 2.54 11.78
C TRP A 616 23.86 1.46 10.96
N PHE A 617 22.74 1.85 10.38
CA PHE A 617 22.06 1.16 9.27
C PHE A 617 22.23 2.01 8.00
N LYS A 618 22.33 1.40 6.82
CA LYS A 618 22.51 2.09 5.53
C LYS A 618 21.37 1.72 4.62
N PHE A 619 20.61 2.74 4.24
CA PHE A 619 19.50 2.64 3.31
C PHE A 619 20.00 2.93 1.89
N VAL A 620 19.61 2.09 0.93
CA VAL A 620 19.82 2.26 -0.51
C VAL A 620 18.48 2.62 -1.12
N ASN A 621 18.39 3.68 -1.92
CA ASN A 621 17.10 4.12 -2.48
C ASN A 621 16.70 3.42 -3.79
N ALA A 622 17.25 2.23 -4.03
CA ALA A 622 17.06 1.50 -5.26
C ALA A 622 17.02 -0.01 -4.99
N SER A 623 16.12 -0.69 -5.68
CA SER A 623 16.04 -2.15 -5.75
C SER A 623 16.18 -2.60 -7.20
N LEU A 624 16.50 -3.88 -7.38
CA LEU A 624 16.49 -4.54 -8.68
C LEU A 624 15.24 -5.40 -8.79
N VAL A 625 14.49 -5.24 -9.88
CA VAL A 625 13.37 -6.10 -10.24
C VAL A 625 13.72 -6.91 -11.48
N ARG A 626 13.61 -8.24 -11.39
CA ARG A 626 13.91 -9.15 -12.50
C ARG A 626 12.65 -9.84 -12.98
N TYR A 627 12.32 -9.66 -14.25
CA TYR A 627 11.14 -10.25 -14.86
C TYR A 627 11.46 -11.58 -15.55
N PRO A 628 10.48 -12.48 -15.69
CA PRO A 628 10.65 -13.76 -16.40
C PRO A 628 11.12 -13.64 -17.85
N ASN A 629 10.93 -12.48 -18.49
CA ASN A 629 11.40 -12.19 -19.84
C ASN A 629 12.92 -11.85 -19.91
N GLY A 630 13.62 -11.85 -18.78
CA GLY A 630 15.05 -11.54 -18.66
C GLY A 630 15.37 -10.05 -18.50
N THR A 631 14.36 -9.18 -18.43
CA THR A 631 14.55 -7.74 -18.18
C THR A 631 14.88 -7.51 -16.71
N VAL A 632 15.86 -6.65 -16.44
CA VAL A 632 16.21 -6.19 -15.10
C VAL A 632 16.00 -4.68 -15.04
N GLU A 633 15.15 -4.24 -14.13
CA GLU A 633 14.83 -2.83 -13.91
C GLU A 633 15.37 -2.36 -12.56
N VAL A 634 15.79 -1.10 -12.49
CA VAL A 634 16.16 -0.46 -11.23
C VAL A 634 14.98 0.37 -10.77
N MET A 635 14.35 -0.05 -9.68
CA MET A 635 13.15 0.57 -9.14
C MET A 635 13.51 1.43 -7.93
N PRO A 636 12.84 2.58 -7.71
CA PRO A 636 13.05 3.37 -6.51
C PRO A 636 12.56 2.61 -5.27
N VAL A 637 13.26 2.82 -4.16
CA VAL A 637 12.81 2.39 -2.83
C VAL A 637 12.56 3.66 -2.03
N GLU A 638 11.38 3.76 -1.42
CA GLU A 638 11.05 4.84 -0.51
C GLU A 638 11.28 4.42 0.94
N LEU A 639 11.37 5.40 1.83
CA LEU A 639 11.64 5.18 3.25
C LEU A 639 10.65 5.98 4.09
N ALA A 640 9.95 5.29 5.00
CA ALA A 640 9.21 5.90 6.09
C ALA A 640 9.70 5.38 7.44
N TYR A 641 9.35 6.08 8.52
CA TYR A 641 9.72 5.68 9.88
C TYR A 641 8.61 5.89 10.90
N LEU A 642 8.65 5.14 11.99
CA LEU A 642 7.81 5.32 13.18
C LEU A 642 8.68 5.33 14.42
N ARG A 643 8.40 6.28 15.34
CA ARG A 643 9.13 6.42 16.61
C ARG A 643 8.43 5.57 17.66
N THR A 644 9.16 4.69 18.34
CA THR A 644 8.54 3.73 19.28
C THR A 644 9.30 3.65 20.60
N GLY A 645 9.39 4.76 21.32
CA GLY A 645 9.94 4.77 22.68
C GLY A 645 11.41 4.36 22.69
N ARG A 646 12.26 5.20 22.09
CA ARG A 646 13.69 5.00 21.83
C ARG A 646 14.03 3.90 20.82
N ALA A 647 13.06 3.34 20.09
CA ALA A 647 13.33 2.62 18.84
C ALA A 647 12.87 3.43 17.63
N LEU A 648 13.37 3.01 16.48
CA LEU A 648 12.92 3.48 15.19
C LEU A 648 12.47 2.28 14.36
N HIS A 649 11.18 2.21 14.02
CA HIS A 649 10.77 1.32 12.94
C HIS A 649 11.05 2.01 11.62
N LEU A 650 11.62 1.28 10.67
CA LEU A 650 11.77 1.71 9.29
C LEU A 650 10.85 0.87 8.41
N PHE A 651 10.31 1.52 7.39
CA PHE A 651 9.52 0.91 6.32
C PHE A 651 10.25 1.16 5.01
N LEU A 652 10.79 0.09 4.42
CA LEU A 652 11.43 0.13 3.10
C LEU A 652 10.32 -0.20 2.09
N ILE A 653 9.92 0.79 1.32
CA ILE A 653 8.68 0.77 0.53
C ILE A 653 9.03 0.47 -0.93
N TYR A 654 8.54 -0.66 -1.43
CA TYR A 654 8.74 -1.15 -2.79
C TYR A 654 7.44 -1.09 -3.57
N GLY A 655 7.48 -0.54 -4.79
CA GLY A 655 6.32 -0.55 -5.69
C GLY A 655 5.98 -1.94 -6.23
N TYR A 656 4.79 -2.06 -6.81
CA TYR A 656 4.32 -3.25 -7.50
C TYR A 656 5.30 -3.74 -8.58
N PHE A 657 5.68 -5.02 -8.52
CA PHE A 657 6.70 -5.61 -9.39
C PHE A 657 6.18 -6.75 -10.30
N ASN A 658 4.86 -6.91 -10.44
CA ASN A 658 4.19 -7.66 -11.50
C ASN A 658 4.76 -9.06 -11.83
N GLY A 659 4.85 -9.94 -10.83
CA GLY A 659 5.41 -11.29 -11.00
C GLY A 659 6.92 -11.34 -11.28
N GLY A 660 7.61 -10.20 -11.16
CA GLY A 660 9.07 -10.14 -11.08
C GLY A 660 9.58 -10.57 -9.70
N SER A 661 10.90 -10.74 -9.59
CA SER A 661 11.59 -10.91 -8.30
C SER A 661 12.23 -9.60 -7.88
N LEU A 662 12.12 -9.26 -6.60
CA LEU A 662 12.67 -8.07 -5.97
C LEU A 662 13.97 -8.41 -5.23
N GLU A 663 14.98 -7.56 -5.39
CA GLU A 663 16.25 -7.63 -4.66
C GLU A 663 16.67 -6.23 -4.20
N HIS A 664 16.87 -6.03 -2.90
CA HIS A 664 17.32 -4.77 -2.31
C HIS A 664 18.43 -5.03 -1.29
N ASP A 665 19.46 -4.19 -1.23
CA ASP A 665 20.72 -4.51 -0.56
C ASP A 665 21.14 -3.51 0.54
N PRO A 666 20.32 -3.28 1.59
CA PRO A 666 20.73 -2.49 2.76
C PRO A 666 21.96 -3.09 3.47
N SER A 667 22.52 -2.33 4.41
CA SER A 667 23.61 -2.83 5.25
C SER A 667 23.60 -2.27 6.67
N THR A 668 24.26 -2.96 7.58
CA THR A 668 24.58 -2.46 8.93
C THR A 668 26.07 -2.45 9.14
N GLY A 669 26.56 -1.58 10.02
CA GLY A 669 27.98 -1.57 10.32
C GLY A 669 28.39 -0.67 11.46
N LEU A 670 29.70 -0.43 11.53
CA LEU A 670 30.36 0.35 12.57
C LEU A 670 31.27 1.44 11.97
N ASP A 671 31.22 2.63 12.54
CA ASP A 671 32.17 3.71 12.32
C ASP A 671 33.20 3.73 13.46
N VAL A 672 34.28 2.96 13.30
CA VAL A 672 35.38 2.79 14.26
C VAL A 672 36.72 2.93 13.53
N PRO A 673 37.86 3.12 14.24
CA PRO A 673 39.14 3.37 13.58
C PRO A 673 39.56 2.30 12.55
N GLU A 674 39.16 1.05 12.74
CA GLU A 674 39.45 -0.07 11.83
C GLU A 674 38.60 -0.09 10.55
N THR A 675 37.52 0.70 10.50
CA THR A 675 36.60 0.78 9.35
C THR A 675 36.80 2.03 8.51
N ALA A 676 37.83 2.83 8.81
CA ALA A 676 38.25 3.95 7.97
C ALA A 676 38.45 3.50 6.52
N GLU A 677 38.01 4.32 5.57
CA GLU A 677 38.07 4.02 4.14
C GLU A 677 39.49 3.59 3.73
N ALA A 678 39.58 2.38 3.21
CA ALA A 678 40.81 1.77 2.73
C ALA A 678 40.54 1.16 1.34
N GLU A 679 41.56 1.20 0.46
CA GLU A 679 41.41 0.71 -0.90
C GLU A 679 40.94 -0.77 -0.92
N PRO A 680 39.94 -1.10 -1.76
CA PRO A 680 39.46 -2.47 -1.91
C PRO A 680 40.59 -3.43 -2.27
N LYS A 681 40.69 -4.55 -1.56
CA LYS A 681 41.72 -5.57 -1.83
C LYS A 681 41.28 -6.61 -2.87
N TYR A 682 39.97 -6.80 -3.02
CA TYR A 682 39.37 -7.82 -3.88
C TYR A 682 38.10 -7.28 -4.55
N SER A 683 37.76 -7.85 -5.70
CA SER A 683 36.47 -7.64 -6.37
C SER A 683 35.59 -8.88 -6.22
N VAL A 684 34.36 -8.69 -5.79
CA VAL A 684 33.40 -9.76 -5.52
C VAL A 684 32.09 -9.46 -6.26
N SER A 685 31.50 -10.48 -6.86
CA SER A 685 30.14 -10.44 -7.41
C SER A 685 29.18 -10.93 -6.34
N ALA A 686 28.16 -10.13 -6.05
CA ALA A 686 27.05 -10.54 -5.20
C ALA A 686 26.26 -11.69 -5.87
N PRO A 687 25.66 -12.60 -5.06
CA PRO A 687 24.72 -13.61 -5.58
C PRO A 687 23.47 -12.95 -6.19
N THR A 688 22.81 -13.62 -7.13
CA THR A 688 21.67 -13.07 -7.88
C THR A 688 20.47 -14.02 -7.89
N GLY A 689 19.24 -13.48 -7.88
CA GLY A 689 18.03 -14.31 -7.96
C GLY A 689 17.94 -15.30 -6.79
N GLY A 690 17.84 -16.61 -7.08
CA GLY A 690 17.83 -17.67 -6.05
C GLY A 690 19.20 -18.16 -5.59
N GLU A 691 20.31 -17.59 -6.10
CA GLU A 691 21.66 -17.96 -5.66
C GLU A 691 21.94 -17.46 -4.24
N THR A 692 22.74 -18.22 -3.48
CA THR A 692 23.08 -17.88 -2.09
C THR A 692 24.55 -17.48 -1.91
N SER A 693 25.47 -18.07 -2.68
CA SER A 693 26.92 -17.87 -2.52
C SER A 693 27.50 -16.77 -3.43
N PRO A 694 28.40 -15.89 -2.94
CA PRO A 694 29.08 -14.89 -3.77
C PRO A 694 30.21 -15.50 -4.63
N VAL A 695 30.57 -14.82 -5.73
CA VAL A 695 31.65 -15.24 -6.66
C VAL A 695 32.77 -14.21 -6.72
N ILE A 696 34.02 -14.62 -6.55
CA ILE A 696 35.17 -13.70 -6.64
C ILE A 696 35.55 -13.45 -8.10
N GLN A 697 35.64 -12.17 -8.47
CA GLN A 697 36.10 -11.76 -9.80
C GLN A 697 37.64 -11.72 -9.83
N THR A 698 38.26 -12.60 -10.62
CA THR A 698 39.71 -12.53 -10.85
C THR A 698 40.03 -11.44 -11.86
N THR A 699 40.57 -10.30 -11.42
CA THR A 699 41.27 -9.38 -12.33
C THR A 699 42.53 -10.10 -12.85
N ALA A 700 42.58 -10.41 -14.14
CA ALA A 700 43.82 -10.84 -14.77
C ALA A 700 44.90 -9.74 -14.57
N PRO A 701 46.12 -10.06 -14.12
CA PRO A 701 47.18 -9.07 -14.03
C PRO A 701 47.60 -8.67 -15.46
N GLY A 702 47.17 -7.49 -15.89
CA GLY A 702 47.66 -6.85 -17.12
C GLY A 702 46.93 -7.25 -18.40
N GLY A 703 45.85 -6.53 -18.70
CA GLY A 703 45.25 -6.46 -20.03
C GLY A 703 44.24 -5.33 -20.07
N GLY A 704 44.53 -4.25 -20.80
CA GLY A 704 43.59 -3.14 -20.98
C GLY A 704 42.27 -3.59 -21.64
N PRO A 705 41.24 -2.72 -21.69
CA PRO A 705 39.93 -3.09 -22.20
C PRO A 705 40.01 -3.43 -23.69
N GLY A 706 39.93 -4.72 -23.99
CA GLY A 706 39.69 -5.24 -25.34
C GLY A 706 38.18 -5.36 -25.60
N PRO A 707 37.72 -5.16 -26.84
CA PRO A 707 36.31 -4.96 -27.15
C PRO A 707 35.48 -6.24 -26.90
N SER A 708 34.28 -6.04 -26.40
CA SER A 708 33.27 -7.05 -26.13
C SER A 708 33.03 -8.00 -27.32
N PRO A 709 32.92 -9.32 -27.11
CA PRO A 709 32.33 -10.21 -28.10
C PRO A 709 30.81 -10.04 -28.10
N GLY A 710 30.25 -9.75 -29.27
CA GLY A 710 28.80 -9.71 -29.51
C GLY A 710 28.11 -11.08 -29.37
N PRO A 711 26.77 -11.09 -29.45
CA PRO A 711 25.95 -12.21 -29.00
C PRO A 711 25.97 -13.35 -30.02
N ILE A 712 26.24 -14.58 -29.56
CA ILE A 712 25.99 -15.79 -30.35
C ILE A 712 25.10 -16.76 -29.55
N ALA A 713 23.87 -16.83 -30.04
CA ALA A 713 23.02 -18.01 -30.21
C ALA A 713 22.73 -18.91 -28.99
N TYR A 714 21.55 -18.74 -28.41
CA TYR A 714 20.76 -19.89 -27.96
C TYR A 714 19.80 -20.32 -29.06
N LEU A 715 19.96 -21.57 -29.47
CA LEU A 715 19.16 -22.31 -30.42
C LEU A 715 17.72 -22.45 -29.92
N MET A 716 16.78 -22.02 -30.76
CA MET A 716 15.36 -22.33 -30.65
C MET A 716 15.14 -23.84 -30.71
N THR A 717 14.43 -24.39 -29.73
CA THR A 717 13.75 -25.68 -29.86
C THR A 717 12.45 -25.50 -30.66
N PRO A 718 12.06 -26.44 -31.55
CA PRO A 718 10.95 -26.25 -32.51
C PRO A 718 9.52 -26.18 -31.91
N GLN A 719 9.36 -26.05 -30.59
CA GLN A 719 8.06 -25.99 -29.92
C GLN A 719 7.68 -24.57 -29.45
N GLY A 720 8.57 -23.57 -29.57
CA GLY A 720 8.28 -22.15 -29.31
C GLY A 720 7.77 -21.34 -30.52
N LEU A 721 7.57 -21.98 -31.68
CA LEU A 721 7.29 -21.30 -32.95
C LEU A 721 5.80 -21.09 -33.27
N ALA A 722 4.88 -21.40 -32.34
CA ALA A 722 3.44 -21.22 -32.54
C ALA A 722 2.83 -19.96 -31.90
N ILE A 723 3.54 -19.26 -30.99
CA ILE A 723 2.99 -18.08 -30.29
C ILE A 723 3.51 -16.74 -30.85
N VAL A 724 4.60 -16.75 -31.62
CA VAL A 724 5.17 -15.52 -32.21
C VAL A 724 4.51 -15.11 -33.54
N ALA A 725 3.65 -15.95 -34.11
CA ALA A 725 2.98 -15.66 -35.40
C ALA A 725 1.70 -14.81 -35.30
N VAL A 726 1.16 -14.58 -34.09
CA VAL A 726 -0.08 -13.78 -33.91
C VAL A 726 0.22 -12.32 -33.53
N GLY A 727 1.32 -12.03 -32.82
CA GLY A 727 1.69 -10.67 -32.40
C GLY A 727 2.25 -9.76 -33.51
N VAL A 728 2.81 -10.31 -34.59
CA VAL A 728 3.45 -9.50 -35.65
C VAL A 728 2.46 -9.01 -36.71
N VAL A 729 1.28 -9.63 -36.83
CA VAL A 729 0.23 -9.17 -37.75
C VAL A 729 -0.54 -7.96 -37.20
N VAL A 730 -0.68 -7.85 -35.88
CA VAL A 730 -1.41 -6.75 -35.22
C VAL A 730 -0.62 -5.42 -35.30
N VAL A 731 0.69 -5.45 -35.10
CA VAL A 731 1.54 -4.24 -35.19
C VAL A 731 1.67 -3.74 -36.63
N ALA A 732 1.70 -4.63 -37.63
CA ALA A 732 1.71 -4.23 -39.03
C ALA A 732 0.39 -3.60 -39.49
N VAL A 733 -0.74 -4.04 -38.94
CA VAL A 733 -2.07 -3.46 -39.19
C VAL A 733 -2.22 -2.10 -38.51
N ILE A 734 -1.71 -1.91 -37.29
CA ILE A 734 -1.72 -0.62 -36.57
C ILE A 734 -0.83 0.42 -37.28
N ILE A 735 0.34 0.03 -37.79
CA ILE A 735 1.24 0.93 -38.54
C ILE A 735 0.67 1.27 -39.93
N ALA A 736 -0.06 0.35 -40.56
CA ALA A 736 -0.76 0.61 -41.83
C ALA A 736 -2.00 1.50 -41.66
N LEU A 737 -2.71 1.42 -40.53
CA LEU A 737 -3.84 2.29 -40.17
C LEU A 737 -3.40 3.69 -39.73
N ALA A 738 -2.26 3.82 -39.03
CA ALA A 738 -1.70 5.12 -38.63
C ALA A 738 -1.18 5.94 -39.82
N ARG A 739 -0.74 5.31 -40.92
CA ARG A 739 -0.38 6.01 -42.16
C ARG A 739 -1.57 6.55 -42.96
N ARG A 740 -2.82 6.19 -42.61
CA ARG A 740 -4.03 6.65 -43.31
C ARG A 740 -4.69 7.88 -42.66
N ARG A 741 -4.22 8.33 -41.50
CA ARG A 741 -4.66 9.56 -40.82
C ARG A 741 -3.43 10.38 -40.42
N GLY A 742 -2.94 11.22 -41.33
CA GLY A 742 -1.70 11.98 -41.19
C GLY A 742 -1.63 12.90 -39.97
N ARG A 743 -1.21 12.36 -38.83
CA ARG A 743 -0.75 13.14 -37.67
C ARG A 743 0.61 12.60 -37.22
N VAL A 744 1.58 13.52 -37.19
CA VAL A 744 2.94 13.28 -36.69
C VAL A 744 2.87 13.37 -35.16
N VAL A 745 3.19 12.29 -34.46
CA VAL A 745 3.41 12.33 -33.00
C VAL A 745 4.90 12.52 -32.77
N ASN A 746 5.28 13.68 -32.24
CA ASN A 746 6.61 13.92 -31.67
C ASN A 746 6.54 13.56 -30.19
N ILE A 747 7.44 12.68 -29.75
CA ILE A 747 7.57 12.27 -28.35
C ILE A 747 8.85 12.93 -27.82
N TYR A 748 8.71 13.80 -26.83
CA TYR A 748 9.74 14.07 -25.83
C TYR A 748 9.29 13.46 -24.51
#